data_AF-F9PDG4-F1
#
_entry.id   AF-F9PDG4-F1
#
_cell.length_a   1.000
_cell.length_b   1.000
_cell.length_c   1.000
_cell.angle_alpha   90.00
_cell.angle_beta   90.00
_cell.angle_gamma   90.00
#
_symmetry.space_group_name_H-M   'P 1'
#
loop_
_entity.id
_entity.type
_entity.pdbx_description
1 polymer ?
#
loop_
_entity_poly.entity_id
_entity_poly.type
_entity_poly.pdbx_seq_one_letter_code
_entity_poly.pdbx_strand_id
1 'polypeptide(L)'
;MGKDYWNRKSIYSIRKFTVGTCSVLIGTCSVLFGANLAGVNSVFADETPVAVATEKVEKETPKEEAVDSKASEKPVTTETVNSEAVEAKHEVEKKVEAPTTETTPEKKETSDVEKQAPAVTQDQSAQTEKPELKPATNDEVKQLIEDRKVEFNQNWHFKLNANTKDAVKPDADVSSWKKLDLPHDWSIYNDFDHDSPAQNEGGQLNGGDAWYRKTFKLDEEDLNKNVRITFDGVYMDSQVYVNGQLVGHYPNGYNQFSYDITDYLHKDGRENVVAVHAINKQPSSRWYSGSGIYRDVTLQVTDKVHTEKNGTTILTPDLEKQQNGKVDTHVTSKIVNTDDKDHEILAEYQIIERNGQAVTDLVRTASQVLKAHQSASLNAILQVDKPKLWTVNSDKPALYELVTRVYRDGQLVDAKKDLFGYRYYNWTPNEGFSLNGERIKFHGVSLHHDHGALGAEENYKAEYRRLKQMKDMGVNSIRTTHNPASEQTLQIAAELGLLVQEEAFDTWYGGKKQYDYGRFFDKDATHPDAKKGEKWSDFDLRTMVERGKNNPAIVMWSIGNEIGEADGKPRSLATVKRLVQVIKAVDKTRYVTMGADKFRFGDGSGDHEKIANELDAVGFNYSEDNYKKLRAKHPNWLIYGSETSSATRTRGSYFRPERELVHSNQAYRNYEQSDYGNDRVGWGKTATASWTFDRDNAGYAGQFIWTGTDYIGEPTPWHNQNQTPVKSSYFGIVDTAGIPKHDYYLYQSQWVSAEKKPMVHLLPHWNWENPTLKENVADADGNIPVRAYSNAASVELFLNGNTLGKKTFTKKQTSDGRTYQEGAKPNELYLEWKVAFEAGTLEAVARDEAGNIIARDKIVTAGEPAGVRLVKEENAIAADGKDLTYIYYEIVDSKGNVVPTANNLVRFQLHGQGQIVGVDNGEQASRERYKEQADGSWIRKAFNGKGVVIVKSTEQAGKFTLTAHSDFLKSGQTTIFTGKKDQEEKLF
;
A
#
# COMPACT_ATOMS: atom_id res chain seq x y z
N MET A 1 56.94 -16.56 1.24
CA MET A 1 57.32 -17.81 1.95
C MET A 1 56.04 -18.30 2.63
N GLY A 2 55.58 -19.56 2.59
CA GLY A 2 55.85 -20.79 1.83
C GLY A 2 54.58 -21.67 1.94
N LYS A 3 54.15 -22.45 0.92
CA LYS A 3 54.45 -23.89 0.72
C LYS A 3 54.11 -24.75 1.96
N ASP A 4 53.25 -25.77 1.92
CA ASP A 4 53.05 -26.89 0.96
C ASP A 4 51.56 -27.33 0.85
N TYR A 5 51.01 -27.79 -0.30
CA TYR A 5 50.97 -29.16 -0.90
C TYR A 5 50.34 -30.28 -0.02
N TRP A 6 49.54 -31.27 -0.49
CA TRP A 6 49.16 -31.75 -1.85
C TRP A 6 47.89 -32.68 -1.81
N ASN A 7 47.04 -32.65 -2.86
CA ASN A 7 46.29 -33.78 -3.49
C ASN A 7 45.26 -34.66 -2.71
N ARG A 8 44.04 -34.84 -3.28
CA ARG A 8 43.62 -36.12 -3.94
C ARG A 8 42.31 -36.04 -4.77
N LYS A 9 42.27 -36.91 -5.79
CA LYS A 9 41.31 -37.04 -6.90
C LYS A 9 39.85 -37.36 -6.53
N SER A 10 38.91 -36.89 -7.36
CA SER A 10 37.60 -37.54 -7.60
C SER A 10 37.72 -38.62 -8.68
N ILE A 11 36.87 -39.67 -8.64
CA ILE A 11 36.90 -40.81 -9.55
C ILE A 11 35.58 -40.90 -10.34
N TYR A 12 35.66 -41.03 -11.67
CA TYR A 12 34.52 -41.32 -12.53
C TYR A 12 34.17 -42.81 -12.52
N SER A 13 32.88 -43.12 -12.52
CA SER A 13 32.35 -44.47 -12.74
C SER A 13 31.55 -44.51 -14.05
N ILE A 14 32.03 -45.27 -15.04
CA ILE A 14 31.29 -45.55 -16.27
C ILE A 14 30.79 -46.99 -16.20
N ARG A 15 29.48 -47.20 -16.36
CA ARG A 15 28.93 -48.49 -16.77
C ARG A 15 28.07 -48.33 -18.01
N LYS A 16 28.16 -49.32 -18.90
CA LYS A 16 27.59 -49.31 -20.25
C LYS A 16 26.12 -49.73 -20.23
N PHE A 17 25.35 -49.22 -21.18
CA PHE A 17 24.29 -50.00 -21.82
C PHE A 17 24.48 -49.98 -23.35
N THR A 18 23.80 -50.89 -24.04
CA THR A 18 24.29 -51.48 -25.30
C THR A 18 23.59 -50.91 -26.54
N VAL A 19 24.32 -50.84 -27.66
CA VAL A 19 23.76 -50.48 -28.98
C VAL A 19 22.98 -51.65 -29.58
N GLY A 20 21.78 -51.38 -30.10
CA GLY A 20 20.96 -52.31 -30.89
C GLY A 20 20.79 -51.81 -32.33
N THR A 21 21.16 -52.64 -33.30
CA THR A 21 21.28 -52.36 -34.74
C THR A 21 20.04 -51.87 -35.48
N CYS A 22 20.28 -51.15 -36.59
CA CYS A 22 19.29 -50.60 -37.52
C CYS A 22 18.44 -51.65 -38.26
N SER A 23 17.33 -51.18 -38.85
CA SER A 23 16.90 -51.57 -40.20
C SER A 23 16.24 -50.37 -40.89
N VAL A 24 16.39 -50.29 -42.22
CA VAL A 24 15.92 -49.16 -43.06
C VAL A 24 14.80 -49.64 -43.97
N LEU A 25 13.81 -48.79 -44.22
CA LEU A 25 12.99 -48.87 -45.43
C LEU A 25 12.69 -47.46 -45.96
N ILE A 26 12.71 -47.32 -47.29
CA ILE A 26 12.68 -46.06 -48.02
C ILE A 26 11.34 -45.93 -48.74
N GLY A 27 10.73 -44.74 -48.70
CA GLY A 27 9.56 -44.37 -49.50
C GLY A 27 9.70 -42.91 -49.95
N THR A 28 9.81 -42.68 -51.26
CA THR A 28 10.24 -41.40 -51.85
C THR A 28 9.18 -40.73 -52.72
N CYS A 29 9.12 -39.38 -52.64
CA CYS A 29 8.50 -38.46 -53.62
C CYS A 29 6.94 -38.56 -53.73
N SER A 30 6.19 -37.53 -54.15
CA SER A 30 6.53 -36.37 -55.00
C SER A 30 5.77 -35.09 -54.62
N VAL A 31 6.22 -33.95 -55.17
CA VAL A 31 5.58 -32.63 -55.15
C VAL A 31 4.49 -32.52 -56.22
N LEU A 32 3.41 -31.75 -55.98
CA LEU A 32 2.72 -30.97 -57.03
C LEU A 32 1.85 -29.82 -56.47
N PHE A 33 1.54 -28.84 -57.32
CA PHE A 33 0.78 -27.61 -57.03
C PHE A 33 -0.74 -27.77 -57.25
N GLY A 34 -1.56 -26.90 -56.64
CA GLY A 34 -2.97 -26.72 -57.01
C GLY A 34 -3.67 -25.63 -56.17
N ALA A 35 -4.26 -24.61 -56.80
CA ALA A 35 -4.81 -23.43 -56.12
C ALA A 35 -6.35 -23.37 -56.10
N ASN A 36 -6.88 -22.59 -55.14
CA ASN A 36 -8.16 -21.86 -55.10
C ASN A 36 -9.43 -22.44 -55.77
N LEU A 37 -10.53 -22.56 -54.99
CA LEU A 37 -11.71 -21.66 -55.08
C LEU A 37 -12.76 -21.89 -53.97
N ALA A 38 -13.76 -21.00 -53.88
CA ALA A 38 -14.68 -20.80 -52.75
C ALA A 38 -15.85 -21.81 -52.61
N GLY A 39 -16.49 -21.88 -51.42
CA GLY A 39 -17.58 -22.85 -51.15
C GLY A 39 -18.41 -22.73 -49.84
N VAL A 40 -18.89 -21.53 -49.49
CA VAL A 40 -20.16 -21.18 -48.79
C VAL A 40 -20.88 -22.18 -47.81
N ASN A 41 -21.16 -21.70 -46.58
CA ASN A 41 -22.23 -22.03 -45.60
C ASN A 41 -22.34 -23.40 -44.86
N SER A 42 -22.05 -23.33 -43.55
CA SER A 42 -22.88 -23.72 -42.38
C SER A 42 -24.16 -24.58 -42.52
N VAL A 43 -24.31 -25.56 -41.61
CA VAL A 43 -25.58 -26.06 -41.05
C VAL A 43 -25.45 -26.24 -39.53
N PHE A 44 -26.53 -26.03 -38.77
CA PHE A 44 -26.61 -26.14 -37.31
C PHE A 44 -26.94 -27.58 -36.83
N ALA A 45 -26.91 -27.79 -35.50
CA ALA A 45 -27.64 -28.85 -34.81
C ALA A 45 -28.47 -28.22 -33.68
N ASP A 46 -29.68 -28.73 -33.43
CA ASP A 46 -30.71 -28.05 -32.63
C ASP A 46 -30.62 -28.29 -31.11
N GLU A 47 -31.12 -27.31 -30.34
CA GLU A 47 -31.57 -27.48 -28.95
C GLU A 47 -33.11 -27.45 -28.87
N THR A 48 -33.71 -28.31 -28.05
CA THR A 48 -35.17 -28.40 -27.90
C THR A 48 -35.67 -27.56 -26.71
N PRO A 49 -36.58 -26.58 -26.90
CA PRO A 49 -36.95 -25.64 -25.85
C PRO A 49 -38.07 -26.13 -24.91
N VAL A 50 -38.12 -25.55 -23.70
CA VAL A 50 -39.28 -25.62 -22.79
C VAL A 50 -39.99 -24.27 -22.77
N ALA A 51 -41.32 -24.28 -22.90
CA ALA A 51 -42.12 -23.07 -23.08
C ALA A 51 -42.69 -22.50 -21.77
N VAL A 52 -42.77 -21.17 -21.69
CA VAL A 52 -43.64 -20.42 -20.78
C VAL A 52 -44.41 -19.38 -21.60
N ALA A 53 -45.69 -19.21 -21.35
CA ALA A 53 -46.59 -18.42 -22.20
C ALA A 53 -46.50 -16.90 -21.98
N THR A 54 -46.73 -16.14 -23.05
CA THR A 54 -46.82 -14.67 -23.05
C THR A 54 -48.26 -14.19 -23.18
N GLU A 55 -48.58 -13.03 -22.61
CA GLU A 55 -49.62 -12.15 -23.15
C GLU A 55 -49.08 -10.73 -23.36
N LYS A 56 -49.69 -9.97 -24.29
CA LYS A 56 -49.18 -8.69 -24.83
C LYS A 56 -50.12 -7.52 -24.49
N VAL A 57 -49.58 -6.30 -24.48
CA VAL A 57 -50.17 -5.11 -25.15
C VAL A 57 -49.04 -4.24 -25.72
N GLU A 58 -49.27 -3.49 -26.80
CA GLU A 58 -48.31 -2.54 -27.41
C GLU A 58 -48.68 -1.06 -27.19
N LYS A 59 -47.66 -0.20 -27.31
CA LYS A 59 -47.61 1.22 -27.77
C LYS A 59 -48.90 2.05 -27.86
N GLU A 60 -48.83 3.33 -27.47
CA GLU A 60 -48.68 4.46 -28.44
C GLU A 60 -48.35 5.82 -27.79
N THR A 61 -48.11 6.86 -28.60
CA THR A 61 -47.79 8.27 -28.24
C THR A 61 -48.63 9.20 -29.15
N PRO A 62 -49.00 10.44 -28.75
CA PRO A 62 -48.13 11.62 -29.03
C PRO A 62 -48.28 12.80 -28.02
N LYS A 63 -48.08 14.06 -28.48
CA LYS A 63 -47.97 15.33 -27.73
C LYS A 63 -49.15 16.30 -27.97
N GLU A 64 -49.02 17.53 -27.43
CA GLU A 64 -49.76 18.80 -27.67
C GLU A 64 -50.90 19.11 -26.68
N GLU A 65 -51.24 20.36 -26.33
CA GLU A 65 -50.43 21.59 -26.12
C GLU A 65 -51.25 22.57 -25.19
N ALA A 66 -50.88 23.85 -25.11
CA ALA A 66 -51.35 24.89 -24.18
C ALA A 66 -52.88 25.04 -23.89
N VAL A 67 -53.23 25.64 -22.72
CA VAL A 67 -53.82 27.00 -22.65
C VAL A 67 -53.96 27.54 -21.21
N ASP A 68 -53.81 28.86 -21.11
CA ASP A 68 -53.87 29.79 -19.98
C ASP A 68 -55.22 29.87 -19.19
N SER A 69 -55.16 30.32 -17.92
CA SER A 69 -55.87 31.52 -17.43
C SER A 69 -56.42 31.50 -15.98
N LYS A 70 -56.24 32.65 -15.32
CA LYS A 70 -57.02 33.23 -14.19
C LYS A 70 -57.10 32.47 -12.85
N ALA A 71 -56.29 32.97 -11.90
CA ALA A 71 -56.75 33.20 -10.53
C ALA A 71 -56.84 34.72 -10.29
N SER A 72 -57.86 35.18 -9.56
CA SER A 72 -58.10 36.62 -9.33
C SER A 72 -58.65 36.90 -7.93
N GLU A 73 -58.29 38.09 -7.44
CA GLU A 73 -58.82 38.81 -6.27
C GLU A 73 -58.34 38.37 -4.86
N LYS A 74 -57.99 39.42 -4.09
CA LYS A 74 -57.65 39.45 -2.66
C LYS A 74 -58.90 39.97 -1.90
N PRO A 75 -58.84 40.36 -0.61
CA PRO A 75 -57.89 40.05 0.48
C PRO A 75 -58.63 39.52 1.73
N VAL A 76 -57.91 39.33 2.85
CA VAL A 76 -58.30 39.89 4.16
C VAL A 76 -57.05 40.05 5.02
N THR A 77 -57.02 41.10 5.85
CA THR A 77 -55.94 41.43 6.80
C THR A 77 -56.37 41.11 8.24
N THR A 78 -55.40 40.92 9.15
CA THR A 78 -55.65 40.85 10.60
C THR A 78 -54.61 41.68 11.35
N GLU A 79 -55.07 42.58 12.21
CA GLU A 79 -54.24 43.51 13.01
C GLU A 79 -54.69 43.53 14.48
N THR A 80 -53.75 43.40 15.42
CA THR A 80 -53.82 43.90 16.82
C THR A 80 -54.91 43.30 17.75
N VAL A 81 -54.96 43.48 19.08
CA VAL A 81 -54.23 44.34 20.06
C VAL A 81 -53.84 43.53 21.32
N ASN A 82 -52.90 44.03 22.12
CA ASN A 82 -52.43 43.53 23.43
C ASN A 82 -53.45 43.62 24.59
N SER A 83 -53.14 42.95 25.73
CA SER A 83 -53.26 43.56 27.08
C SER A 83 -52.29 42.97 28.15
N GLU A 84 -51.31 43.81 28.51
CA GLU A 84 -50.62 44.09 29.80
C GLU A 84 -50.64 43.16 31.04
N ALA A 85 -49.46 43.04 31.69
CA ALA A 85 -49.25 43.16 33.16
C ALA A 85 -47.77 43.51 33.49
N VAL A 86 -47.50 44.25 34.59
CA VAL A 86 -46.17 44.85 34.98
C VAL A 86 -46.15 45.19 36.50
N GLU A 87 -45.08 45.52 37.24
CA GLU A 87 -43.61 45.72 37.04
C GLU A 87 -42.88 45.59 38.41
N ALA A 88 -41.63 45.07 38.51
CA ALA A 88 -40.72 45.36 39.64
C ALA A 88 -39.21 45.08 39.40
N LYS A 89 -38.41 46.16 39.39
CA LYS A 89 -36.93 46.36 39.53
C LYS A 89 -36.17 45.38 40.48
N HIS A 90 -34.86 45.12 40.38
CA HIS A 90 -33.73 46.09 40.43
C HIS A 90 -32.36 45.55 39.92
N GLU A 91 -31.44 46.45 39.52
CA GLU A 91 -29.98 46.21 39.32
C GLU A 91 -29.18 46.42 40.64
N VAL A 92 -27.87 46.10 40.78
CA VAL A 92 -26.72 46.99 40.40
C VAL A 92 -25.33 46.29 40.57
N GLU A 93 -24.46 46.47 39.56
CA GLU A 93 -22.96 46.52 39.51
C GLU A 93 -21.96 45.58 40.26
N LYS A 94 -20.95 45.08 39.48
CA LYS A 94 -19.44 45.17 39.59
C LYS A 94 -18.72 44.83 40.95
N LYS A 95 -17.42 44.47 41.07
CA LYS A 95 -16.21 44.55 40.19
C LYS A 95 -15.03 43.65 40.72
N VAL A 96 -14.23 43.05 39.83
CA VAL A 96 -12.72 43.01 39.76
C VAL A 96 -11.79 42.41 40.87
N GLU A 97 -10.85 41.56 40.41
CA GLU A 97 -9.45 41.25 40.85
C GLU A 97 -9.07 40.49 42.15
N ALA A 98 -7.80 40.06 42.19
CA ALA A 98 -7.06 39.23 43.17
C ALA A 98 -5.87 40.07 43.76
N PRO A 99 -4.73 39.56 44.33
CA PRO A 99 -4.23 38.18 44.56
C PRO A 99 -3.48 37.97 45.92
N THR A 100 -2.51 37.01 45.94
CA THR A 100 -1.26 36.91 46.76
C THR A 100 -1.25 36.37 48.21
N THR A 101 -0.48 35.28 48.41
CA THR A 101 0.61 34.98 49.42
C THR A 101 0.47 35.40 50.90
N GLU A 102 1.12 34.80 51.93
CA GLU A 102 2.18 33.77 52.07
C GLU A 102 2.08 33.17 53.51
N THR A 103 2.64 32.01 53.87
CA THR A 103 4.02 31.85 54.43
C THR A 103 4.27 30.39 54.85
N THR A 104 5.55 29.99 55.02
CA THR A 104 5.98 28.71 55.66
C THR A 104 6.75 29.02 56.96
N PRO A 105 7.13 28.02 57.79
CA PRO A 105 8.58 27.76 57.89
C PRO A 105 9.03 26.29 58.09
N GLU A 106 10.15 26.00 57.42
CA GLU A 106 11.29 25.10 57.73
C GLU A 106 11.29 24.25 59.03
N LYS A 107 11.40 22.91 58.92
CA LYS A 107 12.63 22.05 58.95
C LYS A 107 13.38 21.92 60.29
N LYS A 108 13.68 20.67 60.67
CA LYS A 108 15.05 20.19 61.02
C LYS A 108 15.17 18.66 61.08
N GLU A 109 16.41 18.17 60.93
CA GLU A 109 16.82 16.76 61.17
C GLU A 109 16.88 16.45 62.71
N THR A 110 17.12 15.24 63.24
CA THR A 110 18.22 14.27 63.02
C THR A 110 17.88 12.82 63.48
N SER A 111 18.89 11.94 63.40
CA SER A 111 19.02 10.57 63.95
C SER A 111 18.98 10.52 65.51
N ASP A 112 19.01 9.40 66.26
CA ASP A 112 19.74 8.12 66.10
C ASP A 112 19.12 6.87 66.82
N VAL A 113 19.20 5.72 66.14
CA VAL A 113 19.81 4.41 66.53
C VAL A 113 19.61 3.74 67.94
N GLU A 114 19.15 2.47 67.88
CA GLU A 114 19.46 1.26 68.73
C GLU A 114 18.52 0.64 69.82
N LYS A 115 18.46 -0.72 69.72
CA LYS A 115 18.36 -1.80 70.75
C LYS A 115 17.04 -2.17 71.48
N GLN A 116 16.39 -3.22 70.95
CA GLN A 116 16.09 -4.53 71.57
C GLN A 116 15.48 -4.57 73.00
N ALA A 117 14.23 -5.03 73.21
CA ALA A 117 13.73 -6.43 73.23
C ALA A 117 13.23 -6.80 74.66
N PRO A 118 12.39 -7.85 74.92
CA PRO A 118 12.05 -8.98 74.05
C PRO A 118 10.55 -9.36 73.87
N ALA A 119 10.31 -10.02 72.73
CA ALA A 119 9.44 -11.18 72.47
C ALA A 119 8.13 -11.44 73.27
N VAL A 120 7.04 -11.55 72.50
CA VAL A 120 6.12 -12.70 72.56
C VAL A 120 6.09 -13.33 71.15
N THR A 121 6.09 -14.66 71.07
CA THR A 121 6.25 -15.41 69.80
C THR A 121 4.94 -15.67 69.07
N GLN A 122 4.99 -15.52 67.75
CA GLN A 122 4.33 -16.32 66.70
C GLN A 122 3.00 -17.01 67.03
N ASP A 123 1.97 -16.64 66.26
CA ASP A 123 1.04 -17.62 65.70
C ASP A 123 1.28 -17.69 64.18
N GLN A 124 1.19 -18.87 63.58
CA GLN A 124 1.58 -19.11 62.17
C GLN A 124 0.35 -19.17 61.26
N SER A 125 -0.07 -18.03 60.71
CA SER A 125 -0.86 -18.04 59.48
C SER A 125 0.05 -18.29 58.28
N ALA A 126 -0.40 -19.16 57.36
CA ALA A 126 0.44 -19.63 56.26
C ALA A 126 0.79 -18.50 55.28
N GLN A 127 2.06 -18.11 55.25
CA GLN A 127 2.64 -17.50 54.06
C GLN A 127 2.76 -18.60 53.00
N THR A 128 2.00 -18.49 51.91
CA THR A 128 2.37 -19.18 50.67
C THR A 128 3.74 -18.66 50.25
N GLU A 129 4.70 -19.57 50.09
CA GLU A 129 5.99 -19.23 49.49
C GLU A 129 5.73 -18.68 48.08
N LYS A 130 6.11 -17.42 47.85
CA LYS A 130 6.05 -16.85 46.51
C LYS A 130 7.05 -17.60 45.62
N PRO A 131 6.69 -18.01 44.40
CA PRO A 131 7.62 -18.66 43.48
C PRO A 131 8.89 -17.83 43.31
N GLU A 132 10.04 -18.42 43.58
CA GLU A 132 11.33 -17.76 43.36
C GLU A 132 11.53 -17.56 41.85
N LEU A 133 11.50 -16.31 41.39
CA LEU A 133 11.47 -16.01 39.97
C LEU A 133 12.81 -16.36 39.31
N LYS A 134 12.79 -17.39 38.45
CA LYS A 134 13.98 -17.85 37.73
C LYS A 134 14.41 -16.75 36.75
N PRO A 135 15.61 -16.17 36.88
CA PRO A 135 16.10 -15.19 35.91
C PRO A 135 16.35 -15.88 34.57
N ALA A 136 15.87 -15.27 33.49
CA ALA A 136 16.12 -15.72 32.13
C ALA A 136 17.29 -14.98 31.51
N THR A 137 18.06 -15.66 30.67
CA THR A 137 19.12 -15.06 29.85
C THR A 137 18.54 -14.29 28.65
N ASN A 138 19.29 -13.34 28.11
CA ASN A 138 18.89 -12.64 26.89
C ASN A 138 18.78 -13.57 25.68
N ASP A 139 19.57 -14.65 25.64
CA ASP A 139 19.52 -15.63 24.56
C ASP A 139 18.26 -16.52 24.64
N GLU A 140 17.87 -17.00 25.83
CA GLU A 140 16.57 -17.67 26.04
C GLU A 140 15.39 -16.77 25.65
N VAL A 141 15.43 -15.49 26.05
CA VAL A 141 14.39 -14.49 25.69
C VAL A 141 14.35 -14.26 24.18
N LYS A 142 15.51 -14.15 23.53
CA LYS A 142 15.61 -13.95 22.08
C LYS A 142 15.06 -15.16 21.33
N GLN A 143 15.47 -16.37 21.72
CA GLN A 143 15.03 -17.63 21.11
C GLN A 143 13.51 -17.75 21.18
N LEU A 144 12.92 -17.53 22.36
CA LEU A 144 11.46 -17.49 22.54
C LEU A 144 10.77 -16.47 21.63
N ILE A 145 11.34 -15.28 21.40
CA ILE A 145 10.77 -14.26 20.50
C ILE A 145 10.80 -14.70 19.03
N GLU A 146 11.85 -15.42 18.61
CA GLU A 146 12.00 -15.93 17.23
C GLU A 146 11.07 -17.13 17.00
N ASP A 147 10.99 -18.09 17.93
CA ASP A 147 10.15 -19.29 17.80
C ASP A 147 8.64 -19.00 17.91
N ARG A 148 8.23 -17.93 18.62
CA ARG A 148 6.83 -17.55 18.86
C ARG A 148 6.00 -17.35 17.58
N LYS A 149 6.63 -16.95 16.47
CA LYS A 149 5.94 -16.63 15.19
C LYS A 149 6.73 -17.18 14.01
N VAL A 150 6.41 -18.41 13.62
CA VAL A 150 6.97 -19.03 12.42
C VAL A 150 6.21 -18.61 11.16
N GLU A 151 6.92 -18.55 10.04
CA GLU A 151 6.29 -18.44 8.73
C GLU A 151 5.56 -19.73 8.36
N PHE A 152 4.35 -19.59 7.80
CA PHE A 152 3.54 -20.74 7.38
C PHE A 152 3.29 -20.77 5.86
N ASN A 153 3.98 -19.91 5.10
CA ASN A 153 3.83 -19.74 3.65
C ASN A 153 4.25 -20.96 2.81
N GLN A 154 5.22 -21.77 3.23
CA GLN A 154 5.74 -22.84 2.38
C GLN A 154 4.84 -24.09 2.31
N ASN A 155 4.98 -24.89 1.26
CA ASN A 155 4.45 -26.23 1.07
C ASN A 155 2.90 -26.34 1.02
N TRP A 156 2.23 -25.37 0.40
CA TRP A 156 0.79 -25.45 0.10
C TRP A 156 0.52 -26.16 -1.23
N HIS A 157 -0.72 -26.60 -1.38
CA HIS A 157 -1.30 -27.14 -2.61
C HIS A 157 -2.52 -26.31 -2.99
N PHE A 158 -2.61 -25.88 -4.25
CA PHE A 158 -3.67 -25.03 -4.77
C PHE A 158 -4.46 -25.74 -5.88
N LYS A 159 -5.78 -25.56 -5.91
CA LYS A 159 -6.64 -26.01 -6.99
C LYS A 159 -7.88 -25.13 -7.14
N LEU A 160 -8.03 -24.52 -8.32
CA LEU A 160 -9.25 -23.83 -8.76
C LEU A 160 -10.38 -24.87 -8.90
N ASN A 161 -11.60 -24.52 -8.47
CA ASN A 161 -12.81 -25.34 -8.52
C ASN A 161 -12.63 -26.77 -7.94
N ALA A 162 -11.86 -26.90 -6.86
CA ALA A 162 -11.69 -28.17 -6.16
C ALA A 162 -13.00 -28.64 -5.50
N ASN A 163 -13.21 -29.96 -5.40
CA ASN A 163 -14.35 -30.47 -4.65
C ASN A 163 -14.15 -30.24 -3.14
N THR A 164 -15.10 -29.57 -2.49
CA THR A 164 -15.07 -29.26 -1.05
C THR A 164 -14.77 -30.47 -0.17
N LYS A 165 -15.34 -31.65 -0.49
CA LYS A 165 -15.13 -32.87 0.31
C LYS A 165 -13.70 -33.39 0.21
N ASP A 166 -13.09 -33.29 -0.97
CA ASP A 166 -11.71 -33.70 -1.18
C ASP A 166 -10.74 -32.68 -0.58
N ALA A 167 -11.03 -31.38 -0.67
CA ALA A 167 -10.18 -30.32 -0.13
C ALA A 167 -9.94 -30.47 1.39
N VAL A 168 -11.00 -30.71 2.17
CA VAL A 168 -10.96 -30.75 3.65
C VAL A 168 -10.65 -32.13 4.25
N LYS A 169 -10.67 -33.20 3.45
CA LYS A 169 -10.38 -34.57 3.93
C LYS A 169 -8.90 -34.71 4.32
N PRO A 170 -8.55 -35.43 5.42
CA PRO A 170 -7.16 -35.75 5.75
C PRO A 170 -6.38 -36.39 4.59
N ASP A 171 -6.73 -37.61 4.19
CA ASP A 171 -6.04 -38.36 3.13
C ASP A 171 -6.61 -38.05 1.73
N ALA A 172 -6.54 -36.79 1.30
CA ALA A 172 -6.96 -36.40 -0.05
C ALA A 172 -5.82 -36.51 -1.06
N ASP A 173 -6.14 -36.91 -2.29
CA ASP A 173 -5.16 -36.96 -3.37
C ASP A 173 -4.82 -35.55 -3.88
N VAL A 174 -3.56 -35.16 -3.68
CA VAL A 174 -2.99 -33.88 -4.13
C VAL A 174 -2.26 -33.98 -5.47
N SER A 175 -2.23 -35.15 -6.13
CA SER A 175 -1.56 -35.37 -7.43
C SER A 175 -2.02 -34.41 -8.54
N SER A 176 -3.27 -33.93 -8.45
CA SER A 176 -3.92 -33.01 -9.37
C SER A 176 -4.03 -31.58 -8.84
N TRP A 177 -3.19 -31.20 -7.87
CA TRP A 177 -3.11 -29.85 -7.29
C TRP A 177 -1.73 -29.23 -7.58
N LYS A 178 -1.67 -27.92 -7.80
CA LYS A 178 -0.41 -27.18 -7.95
C LYS A 178 0.24 -27.03 -6.57
N LYS A 179 1.34 -27.74 -6.30
CA LYS A 179 2.18 -27.42 -5.14
C LYS A 179 2.82 -26.04 -5.35
N LEU A 180 2.78 -25.19 -4.33
CA LEU A 180 3.34 -23.85 -4.33
C LEU A 180 3.67 -23.37 -2.92
N ASP A 181 4.41 -22.27 -2.85
CA ASP A 181 4.61 -21.48 -1.64
C ASP A 181 3.82 -20.17 -1.78
N LEU A 182 3.34 -19.66 -0.65
CA LEU A 182 2.58 -18.40 -0.56
C LEU A 182 3.54 -17.19 -0.42
N PRO A 183 3.08 -15.96 -0.70
CA PRO A 183 1.75 -15.59 -1.19
C PRO A 183 1.45 -16.02 -2.63
N HIS A 184 0.17 -16.19 -2.98
CA HIS A 184 -0.27 -16.58 -4.32
C HIS A 184 -1.62 -15.95 -4.68
N ASP A 185 -1.56 -14.95 -5.55
CA ASP A 185 -2.68 -14.49 -6.37
C ASP A 185 -2.85 -15.42 -7.58
N TRP A 186 -4.04 -16.01 -7.79
CA TRP A 186 -4.27 -16.87 -8.97
C TRP A 186 -4.76 -16.09 -10.21
N SER A 187 -5.35 -14.90 -10.05
CA SER A 187 -5.97 -14.17 -11.16
C SER A 187 -4.93 -13.63 -12.15
N ILE A 188 -3.73 -13.30 -11.68
CA ILE A 188 -2.61 -12.78 -12.49
C ILE A 188 -2.02 -13.81 -13.48
N TYR A 189 -2.37 -15.09 -13.34
CA TYR A 189 -1.97 -16.17 -14.25
C TYR A 189 -2.96 -16.40 -15.41
N ASN A 190 -4.12 -15.75 -15.38
CA ASN A 190 -5.11 -15.82 -16.46
C ASN A 190 -4.71 -14.93 -17.65
N ASP A 191 -5.24 -15.26 -18.83
CA ASP A 191 -5.26 -14.33 -19.97
C ASP A 191 -6.36 -13.26 -19.78
N PHE A 192 -6.18 -12.08 -20.40
CA PHE A 192 -7.13 -10.97 -20.29
C PHE A 192 -8.40 -11.20 -21.12
N ASP A 193 -9.51 -11.44 -20.45
CA ASP A 193 -10.79 -11.79 -21.03
C ASP A 193 -11.66 -10.54 -21.26
N HIS A 194 -12.05 -10.27 -22.51
CA HIS A 194 -12.87 -9.10 -22.85
C HIS A 194 -14.28 -9.15 -22.23
N ASP A 195 -14.82 -10.35 -22.02
CA ASP A 195 -16.14 -10.60 -21.46
C ASP A 195 -16.09 -10.93 -19.95
N SER A 196 -14.91 -10.74 -19.33
CA SER A 196 -14.68 -10.96 -17.90
C SER A 196 -15.72 -10.22 -17.05
N PRO A 197 -16.37 -10.89 -16.06
CA PRO A 197 -17.26 -10.25 -15.10
C PRO A 197 -16.57 -9.22 -14.19
N ALA A 198 -15.23 -9.13 -14.22
CA ALA A 198 -14.46 -8.06 -13.59
C ALA A 198 -14.60 -6.71 -14.32
N GLN A 199 -14.97 -6.73 -15.61
CA GLN A 199 -14.85 -5.62 -16.56
C GLN A 199 -13.41 -5.06 -16.64
N ASN A 200 -13.17 -4.04 -17.47
CA ASN A 200 -11.81 -3.47 -17.54
C ASN A 200 -11.44 -2.68 -16.27
N GLU A 201 -12.42 -2.25 -15.46
CA GLU A 201 -12.17 -1.68 -14.14
C GLU A 201 -11.52 -2.69 -13.17
N GLY A 202 -11.92 -3.96 -13.19
CA GLY A 202 -11.25 -5.05 -12.49
C GLY A 202 -10.06 -5.65 -13.25
N GLY A 203 -9.60 -5.00 -14.32
CA GLY A 203 -8.45 -5.40 -15.13
C GLY A 203 -8.69 -6.57 -16.08
N GLN A 204 -9.94 -7.00 -16.29
CA GLN A 204 -10.30 -8.13 -17.18
C GLN A 204 -9.61 -9.48 -16.86
N LEU A 205 -9.24 -9.68 -15.59
CA LEU A 205 -8.68 -10.93 -15.09
C LEU A 205 -9.70 -11.65 -14.20
N ASN A 206 -10.08 -12.86 -14.61
CA ASN A 206 -11.13 -13.63 -13.95
C ASN A 206 -10.72 -14.09 -12.53
N GLY A 207 -11.68 -14.03 -11.61
CA GLY A 207 -11.55 -14.49 -10.22
C GLY A 207 -11.94 -15.96 -10.08
N GLY A 208 -13.03 -16.24 -9.38
CA GLY A 208 -13.61 -17.58 -9.28
C GLY A 208 -13.66 -18.14 -7.85
N ASP A 209 -13.43 -19.44 -7.74
CA ASP A 209 -13.60 -20.28 -6.55
C ASP A 209 -12.40 -21.22 -6.49
N ALA A 210 -11.65 -21.21 -5.38
CA ALA A 210 -10.43 -22.01 -5.25
C ALA A 210 -10.18 -22.48 -3.82
N TRP A 211 -9.46 -23.61 -3.73
CA TRP A 211 -8.99 -24.16 -2.46
C TRP A 211 -7.47 -24.18 -2.38
N TYR A 212 -6.98 -23.83 -1.19
CA TYR A 212 -5.60 -24.01 -0.74
C TYR A 212 -5.59 -25.07 0.37
N ARG A 213 -4.54 -25.89 0.41
CA ARG A 213 -4.41 -27.04 1.31
C ARG A 213 -2.96 -27.20 1.80
N LYS A 214 -2.75 -27.43 3.08
CA LYS A 214 -1.44 -27.74 3.68
C LYS A 214 -1.59 -28.78 4.79
N THR A 215 -0.62 -29.70 4.89
CA THR A 215 -0.48 -30.58 6.06
C THR A 215 0.74 -30.16 6.88
N PHE A 216 0.68 -30.36 8.20
CA PHE A 216 1.78 -30.06 9.12
C PHE A 216 1.68 -30.90 10.40
N LYS A 217 2.74 -30.90 11.21
CA LYS A 217 2.75 -31.47 12.56
C LYS A 217 3.14 -30.38 13.56
N LEU A 218 2.76 -30.57 14.82
CA LEU A 218 3.40 -29.90 15.94
C LEU A 218 4.58 -30.77 16.39
N ASP A 219 5.65 -30.14 16.86
CA ASP A 219 6.74 -30.85 17.52
C ASP A 219 6.34 -31.26 18.95
N GLU A 220 7.07 -32.20 19.56
CA GLU A 220 6.67 -32.85 20.81
C GLU A 220 6.52 -31.87 21.99
N GLU A 221 7.32 -30.80 22.00
CA GLU A 221 7.25 -29.73 23.00
C GLU A 221 6.11 -28.71 22.78
N ASP A 222 5.45 -28.75 21.62
CA ASP A 222 4.34 -27.86 21.25
C ASP A 222 2.95 -28.45 21.51
N LEU A 223 2.85 -29.76 21.79
CA LEU A 223 1.56 -30.49 21.88
C LEU A 223 0.57 -29.93 22.93
N ASN A 224 1.07 -29.20 23.94
CA ASN A 224 0.26 -28.56 24.99
C ASN A 224 0.22 -27.01 24.89
N LYS A 225 0.82 -26.41 23.85
CA LYS A 225 0.82 -24.96 23.61
C LYS A 225 -0.49 -24.51 22.94
N ASN A 226 -0.76 -23.20 23.02
CA ASN A 226 -1.76 -22.54 22.19
C ASN A 226 -1.21 -22.33 20.78
N VAL A 227 -2.05 -22.51 19.76
CA VAL A 227 -1.69 -22.39 18.34
C VAL A 227 -2.70 -21.51 17.62
N ARG A 228 -2.24 -20.36 17.11
CA ARG A 228 -3.06 -19.39 16.37
C ARG A 228 -2.51 -19.17 14.97
N ILE A 229 -3.32 -19.42 13.95
CA ILE A 229 -2.98 -19.12 12.54
C ILE A 229 -3.43 -17.70 12.19
N THR A 230 -2.55 -16.91 11.58
CA THR A 230 -2.83 -15.54 11.11
C THR A 230 -2.69 -15.48 9.59
N PHE A 231 -3.65 -14.84 8.93
CA PHE A 231 -3.63 -14.50 7.51
C PHE A 231 -3.61 -12.97 7.36
N ASP A 232 -2.61 -12.43 6.68
CA ASP A 232 -2.45 -10.97 6.50
C ASP A 232 -3.34 -10.39 5.38
N GLY A 233 -4.02 -11.27 4.63
CA GLY A 233 -5.08 -10.96 3.66
C GLY A 233 -5.45 -12.17 2.79
N VAL A 234 -6.74 -12.43 2.60
CA VAL A 234 -7.26 -13.46 1.70
C VAL A 234 -8.43 -12.87 0.91
N TYR A 235 -8.29 -12.71 -0.40
CA TYR A 235 -9.31 -12.09 -1.25
C TYR A 235 -10.16 -13.15 -1.98
N MET A 236 -11.44 -13.34 -1.66
CA MET A 236 -12.20 -12.83 -0.51
C MET A 236 -13.21 -13.90 -0.04
N ASP A 237 -14.15 -13.54 0.84
CA ASP A 237 -15.29 -14.40 1.23
C ASP A 237 -14.87 -15.78 1.75
N SER A 238 -13.78 -15.79 2.53
CA SER A 238 -12.95 -16.97 2.79
C SER A 238 -13.49 -17.87 3.90
N GLN A 239 -13.17 -19.17 3.85
CA GLN A 239 -13.51 -20.14 4.90
C GLN A 239 -12.29 -20.97 5.27
N VAL A 240 -11.98 -21.09 6.56
CA VAL A 240 -10.83 -21.87 7.06
C VAL A 240 -11.32 -23.13 7.78
N TYR A 241 -10.81 -24.27 7.32
CA TYR A 241 -11.05 -25.58 7.90
C TYR A 241 -9.76 -26.15 8.49
N VAL A 242 -9.86 -26.80 9.66
CA VAL A 242 -8.79 -27.57 10.27
C VAL A 242 -9.31 -28.97 10.59
N ASN A 243 -8.63 -30.01 10.09
CA ASN A 243 -8.99 -31.43 10.27
C ASN A 243 -10.46 -31.74 9.92
N GLY A 244 -10.95 -31.13 8.83
CA GLY A 244 -12.32 -31.30 8.33
C GLY A 244 -13.38 -30.43 9.02
N GLN A 245 -13.05 -29.72 10.11
CA GLN A 245 -13.97 -28.85 10.85
C GLN A 245 -13.83 -27.39 10.41
N LEU A 246 -14.94 -26.67 10.25
CA LEU A 246 -14.93 -25.24 9.96
C LEU A 246 -14.54 -24.47 11.23
N VAL A 247 -13.44 -23.71 11.15
CA VAL A 247 -12.97 -22.82 12.22
C VAL A 247 -13.65 -21.44 12.12
N GLY A 248 -13.83 -20.95 10.89
CA GLY A 248 -14.52 -19.68 10.67
C GLY A 248 -14.70 -19.31 9.20
N HIS A 249 -15.59 -18.34 8.98
CA HIS A 249 -15.78 -17.60 7.73
C HIS A 249 -15.28 -16.17 7.95
N TYR A 250 -14.60 -15.61 6.96
CA TYR A 250 -14.09 -14.24 7.00
C TYR A 250 -14.34 -13.50 5.66
N PRO A 251 -15.32 -12.57 5.62
CA PRO A 251 -15.73 -11.91 4.38
C PRO A 251 -14.70 -10.94 3.79
N ASN A 252 -13.93 -10.26 4.64
CA ASN A 252 -13.13 -9.11 4.26
C ASN A 252 -11.92 -9.56 3.44
N GLY A 253 -11.80 -9.02 2.22
CA GLY A 253 -10.74 -9.39 1.31
C GLY A 253 -9.35 -8.82 1.66
N TYR A 254 -9.26 -7.90 2.62
CA TYR A 254 -8.06 -7.08 2.83
C TYR A 254 -7.56 -6.96 4.27
N ASN A 255 -8.44 -7.10 5.26
CA ASN A 255 -8.03 -7.00 6.67
C ASN A 255 -7.30 -8.27 7.14
N GLN A 256 -6.33 -8.12 8.05
CA GLN A 256 -5.68 -9.25 8.71
C GLN A 256 -6.67 -9.94 9.66
N PHE A 257 -6.74 -11.27 9.62
CA PHE A 257 -7.53 -12.07 10.55
C PHE A 257 -6.71 -13.23 11.11
N SER A 258 -7.18 -13.81 12.22
CA SER A 258 -6.49 -14.94 12.85
C SER A 258 -7.46 -15.78 13.66
N TYR A 259 -7.25 -17.10 13.65
CA TYR A 259 -8.02 -18.04 14.46
C TYR A 259 -7.10 -18.79 15.41
N ASP A 260 -7.52 -18.87 16.68
CA ASP A 260 -7.06 -19.95 17.55
C ASP A 260 -7.56 -21.28 16.96
N ILE A 261 -6.63 -22.19 16.70
CA ILE A 261 -6.92 -23.52 16.14
C ILE A 261 -6.61 -24.65 17.14
N THR A 262 -6.21 -24.31 18.37
CA THR A 262 -5.67 -25.24 19.38
C THR A 262 -6.53 -26.48 19.57
N ASP A 263 -7.86 -26.34 19.65
CA ASP A 263 -8.77 -27.46 19.91
C ASP A 263 -9.28 -28.19 18.66
N TYR A 264 -8.89 -27.73 17.48
CA TYR A 264 -9.11 -28.44 16.22
C TYR A 264 -7.94 -29.39 15.87
N LEU A 265 -6.79 -29.25 16.55
CA LEU A 265 -5.56 -30.00 16.24
C LEU A 265 -5.52 -31.40 16.85
N HIS A 266 -4.86 -32.30 16.14
CA HIS A 266 -4.40 -33.59 16.62
C HIS A 266 -3.14 -33.39 17.47
N LYS A 267 -3.29 -33.52 18.80
CA LYS A 267 -2.24 -33.34 19.81
C LYS A 267 -1.48 -34.64 20.12
N ASP A 268 -1.48 -35.59 19.19
CA ASP A 268 -0.89 -36.94 19.30
C ASP A 268 0.17 -37.23 18.22
N GLY A 269 0.78 -36.18 17.66
CA GLY A 269 1.86 -36.27 16.65
C GLY A 269 1.40 -36.65 15.23
N ARG A 270 0.08 -36.83 15.01
CA ARG A 270 -0.48 -37.01 13.66
C ARG A 270 -0.43 -35.71 12.85
N GLU A 271 -0.54 -35.85 11.52
CA GLU A 271 -0.65 -34.68 10.64
C GLU A 271 -1.98 -33.97 10.82
N ASN A 272 -1.89 -32.65 10.88
CA ASN A 272 -2.99 -31.72 10.85
C ASN A 272 -3.16 -31.18 9.44
N VAL A 273 -4.40 -31.07 8.96
CA VAL A 273 -4.72 -30.53 7.63
C VAL A 273 -5.43 -29.18 7.77
N VAL A 274 -4.81 -28.14 7.22
CA VAL A 274 -5.44 -26.83 7.02
C VAL A 274 -5.93 -26.76 5.58
N ALA A 275 -7.20 -26.41 5.39
CA ALA A 275 -7.80 -26.15 4.09
C ALA A 275 -8.49 -24.78 4.10
N VAL A 276 -8.20 -23.95 3.10
CA VAL A 276 -8.71 -22.57 2.98
C VAL A 276 -9.45 -22.44 1.66
N HIS A 277 -10.72 -22.08 1.75
CA HIS A 277 -11.57 -21.70 0.63
C HIS A 277 -11.47 -20.20 0.41
N ALA A 278 -11.36 -19.76 -0.85
CA ALA A 278 -11.44 -18.35 -1.22
C ALA A 278 -12.32 -18.19 -2.47
N ILE A 279 -13.21 -17.19 -2.44
CA ILE A 279 -14.21 -16.95 -3.50
C ILE A 279 -14.13 -15.48 -3.93
N ASN A 280 -13.54 -15.23 -5.10
CA ASN A 280 -13.64 -13.94 -5.78
C ASN A 280 -14.75 -13.99 -6.83
N LYS A 281 -16.01 -13.92 -6.37
CA LYS A 281 -17.16 -13.80 -7.27
C LYS A 281 -17.27 -12.36 -7.77
N GLN A 282 -16.97 -12.15 -9.05
CA GLN A 282 -16.96 -10.83 -9.69
C GLN A 282 -18.34 -10.43 -10.26
N PRO A 283 -18.66 -9.12 -10.36
CA PRO A 283 -17.84 -7.97 -9.94
C PRO A 283 -17.88 -7.69 -8.42
N SER A 284 -16.70 -7.60 -7.83
CA SER A 284 -16.42 -7.49 -6.39
C SER A 284 -15.58 -6.25 -6.00
N SER A 285 -15.04 -5.52 -7.00
CA SER A 285 -14.09 -4.41 -6.84
C SER A 285 -14.23 -3.40 -7.98
N ARG A 286 -13.67 -2.19 -7.81
CA ARG A 286 -13.51 -1.16 -8.87
C ARG A 286 -12.10 -1.15 -9.50
N TRP A 287 -11.14 -1.79 -8.83
CA TRP A 287 -9.76 -1.98 -9.26
C TRP A 287 -9.42 -3.47 -9.25
N TYR A 288 -8.28 -3.88 -9.79
CA TYR A 288 -7.84 -5.27 -9.71
C TYR A 288 -7.63 -5.71 -8.25
N SER A 289 -8.39 -6.71 -7.80
CA SER A 289 -8.23 -7.26 -6.45
C SER A 289 -7.16 -8.34 -6.33
N GLY A 290 -6.89 -9.07 -7.42
CA GLY A 290 -6.32 -10.42 -7.32
C GLY A 290 -7.31 -11.41 -6.68
N SER A 291 -6.89 -12.67 -6.53
CA SER A 291 -7.71 -13.70 -5.89
C SER A 291 -6.86 -14.71 -5.11
N GLY A 292 -7.28 -15.04 -3.89
CA GLY A 292 -6.67 -16.07 -3.05
C GLY A 292 -5.88 -15.52 -1.85
N ILE A 293 -4.91 -16.30 -1.38
CA ILE A 293 -4.08 -15.94 -0.22
C ILE A 293 -2.88 -15.12 -0.72
N TYR A 294 -3.11 -13.82 -0.94
CA TYR A 294 -2.19 -12.91 -1.64
C TYR A 294 -1.22 -12.15 -0.71
N ARG A 295 -1.38 -12.30 0.61
CA ARG A 295 -0.43 -11.87 1.66
C ARG A 295 0.00 -13.07 2.52
N ASP A 296 0.95 -12.85 3.42
CA ASP A 296 1.56 -13.88 4.25
C ASP A 296 0.57 -14.65 5.14
N VAL A 297 0.92 -15.91 5.40
CA VAL A 297 0.32 -16.75 6.44
C VAL A 297 1.40 -17.09 7.47
N THR A 298 1.07 -16.89 8.75
CA THR A 298 2.01 -17.12 9.85
C THR A 298 1.34 -17.88 10.99
N LEU A 299 2.10 -18.72 11.67
CA LEU A 299 1.62 -19.53 12.79
C LEU A 299 2.26 -18.99 14.08
N GLN A 300 1.43 -18.70 15.07
CA GLN A 300 1.89 -18.33 16.41
C GLN A 300 1.71 -19.52 17.34
N VAL A 301 2.77 -19.86 18.07
CA VAL A 301 2.79 -20.96 19.02
C VAL A 301 3.30 -20.42 20.36
N THR A 302 2.49 -20.54 21.41
CA THR A 302 2.75 -19.90 22.71
C THR A 302 2.32 -20.79 23.87
N ASP A 303 2.88 -20.61 25.07
CA ASP A 303 2.28 -21.19 26.27
C ASP A 303 0.81 -20.75 26.44
N LYS A 304 0.03 -21.51 27.23
CA LYS A 304 -1.36 -21.18 27.56
C LYS A 304 -1.52 -19.83 28.29
N VAL A 305 -0.50 -19.37 29.01
CA VAL A 305 -0.41 -18.01 29.56
C VAL A 305 0.49 -17.17 28.65
N HIS A 306 -0.11 -16.30 27.85
CA HIS A 306 0.61 -15.50 26.84
C HIS A 306 0.00 -14.11 26.64
N THR A 307 0.75 -13.25 25.96
CA THR A 307 0.24 -11.95 25.49
C THR A 307 -0.64 -12.16 24.26
N GLU A 308 -1.88 -11.67 24.34
CA GLU A 308 -2.91 -11.78 23.32
C GLU A 308 -2.45 -11.28 21.93
N LYS A 309 -3.07 -11.80 20.86
CA LYS A 309 -2.95 -11.23 19.50
C LYS A 309 -3.27 -9.73 19.53
N ASN A 310 -2.33 -8.92 19.07
CA ASN A 310 -2.42 -7.44 19.09
C ASN A 310 -2.59 -6.83 20.50
N GLY A 311 -2.28 -7.59 21.57
CA GLY A 311 -2.57 -7.24 22.97
C GLY A 311 -1.73 -6.13 23.60
N THR A 312 -0.67 -5.65 22.93
CA THR A 312 0.20 -4.57 23.42
C THR A 312 -0.32 -3.19 22.97
N THR A 313 -0.32 -2.20 23.87
CA THR A 313 -0.51 -0.77 23.59
C THR A 313 0.66 0.02 24.16
N ILE A 314 1.23 0.95 23.38
CA ILE A 314 2.37 1.80 23.78
C ILE A 314 2.00 3.28 23.58
N LEU A 315 2.16 4.11 24.61
CA LEU A 315 1.78 5.53 24.61
C LEU A 315 2.84 6.43 25.26
N THR A 316 3.02 7.62 24.70
CA THR A 316 3.97 8.65 25.18
C THR A 316 3.25 10.00 25.29
N PRO A 317 2.33 10.17 26.26
CA PRO A 317 1.30 11.21 26.23
C PRO A 317 1.85 12.65 26.36
N ASP A 318 2.95 12.82 27.09
CA ASP A 318 3.58 14.13 27.35
C ASP A 318 4.90 14.33 26.59
N LEU A 319 5.12 13.59 25.49
CA LEU A 319 6.37 13.58 24.71
C LEU A 319 6.87 14.98 24.32
N GLU A 320 6.00 15.88 23.86
CA GLU A 320 6.37 17.26 23.50
C GLU A 320 7.07 18.02 24.65
N LYS A 321 6.63 17.76 25.89
CA LYS A 321 7.19 18.37 27.11
C LYS A 321 8.43 17.64 27.60
N GLN A 322 8.47 16.32 27.41
CA GLN A 322 9.47 15.42 27.99
C GLN A 322 10.67 15.11 27.09
N GLN A 323 10.58 15.33 25.77
CA GLN A 323 11.60 14.97 24.75
C GLN A 323 13.04 15.41 25.06
N ASN A 324 13.23 16.48 25.84
CA ASN A 324 14.55 17.01 26.23
C ASN A 324 15.14 16.35 27.51
N GLY A 325 14.49 15.30 28.02
CA GLY A 325 14.91 14.53 29.19
C GLY A 325 14.25 13.14 29.18
N LYS A 326 13.89 12.63 30.35
CA LYS A 326 13.19 11.36 30.49
C LYS A 326 11.75 11.45 29.97
N VAL A 327 11.42 10.60 29.00
CA VAL A 327 10.06 10.41 28.47
C VAL A 327 9.41 9.20 29.12
N ASP A 328 8.25 9.41 29.73
CA ASP A 328 7.41 8.36 30.28
C ASP A 328 6.70 7.60 29.15
N THR A 329 7.05 6.33 29.02
CA THR A 329 6.52 5.41 28.01
C THR A 329 5.58 4.43 28.71
N HIS A 330 4.28 4.70 28.58
CA HIS A 330 3.22 3.89 29.17
C HIS A 330 3.00 2.65 28.31
N VAL A 331 3.05 1.47 28.93
CA VAL A 331 2.83 0.19 28.25
C VAL A 331 1.70 -0.59 28.92
N THR A 332 0.83 -1.16 28.10
CA THR A 332 -0.25 -2.05 28.52
C THR A 332 -0.18 -3.34 27.70
N SER A 333 -0.19 -4.50 28.38
CA SER A 333 -0.25 -5.82 27.73
C SER A 333 -1.47 -6.58 28.22
N LYS A 334 -2.38 -6.94 27.30
CA LYS A 334 -3.43 -7.92 27.59
C LYS A 334 -2.82 -9.32 27.61
N ILE A 335 -2.69 -9.89 28.80
CA ILE A 335 -2.29 -11.28 29.01
C ILE A 335 -3.57 -12.13 29.11
N VAL A 336 -3.59 -13.28 28.44
CA VAL A 336 -4.65 -14.28 28.52
C VAL A 336 -4.10 -15.56 29.16
N ASN A 337 -4.93 -16.21 29.96
CA ASN A 337 -4.70 -17.56 30.48
C ASN A 337 -5.74 -18.49 29.85
N THR A 338 -5.31 -19.36 28.94
CA THR A 338 -6.18 -20.35 28.29
C THR A 338 -6.23 -21.68 29.04
N ASP A 339 -5.47 -21.87 30.13
CA ASP A 339 -5.46 -23.13 30.89
C ASP A 339 -6.66 -23.27 31.84
N ASP A 340 -6.88 -24.50 32.31
CA ASP A 340 -7.91 -24.91 33.25
C ASP A 340 -7.61 -24.56 34.73
N LYS A 341 -6.54 -23.78 34.98
CA LYS A 341 -6.03 -23.42 36.32
C LYS A 341 -5.83 -21.92 36.47
N ASP A 342 -6.04 -21.44 37.69
CA ASP A 342 -5.58 -20.12 38.13
C ASP A 342 -4.05 -20.14 38.27
N HIS A 343 -3.35 -19.14 37.73
CA HIS A 343 -1.88 -19.03 37.74
C HIS A 343 -1.41 -17.69 38.32
N GLU A 344 -0.26 -17.66 38.98
CA GLU A 344 0.40 -16.40 39.37
C GLU A 344 1.18 -15.84 38.16
N ILE A 345 0.90 -14.59 37.78
CA ILE A 345 1.49 -13.93 36.61
C ILE A 345 2.12 -12.58 36.94
N LEU A 346 3.19 -12.26 36.21
CA LEU A 346 3.72 -10.90 36.06
C LEU A 346 4.34 -10.68 34.68
N ALA A 347 4.51 -9.41 34.31
CA ALA A 347 5.23 -9.02 33.09
C ALA A 347 6.51 -8.24 33.44
N GLU A 348 7.52 -8.41 32.60
CA GLU A 348 8.79 -7.67 32.66
C GLU A 348 9.08 -7.04 31.28
N TYR A 349 9.31 -5.74 31.30
CA TYR A 349 9.40 -4.90 30.11
C TYR A 349 10.81 -4.32 29.92
N GLN A 350 11.22 -4.15 28.67
CA GLN A 350 12.43 -3.43 28.30
C GLN A 350 12.27 -2.77 26.94
N ILE A 351 12.75 -1.53 26.78
CA ILE A 351 12.78 -0.85 25.49
C ILE A 351 14.21 -0.90 24.93
N ILE A 352 14.34 -1.28 23.67
CA ILE A 352 15.59 -1.28 22.92
C ILE A 352 15.48 -0.37 21.70
N GLU A 353 16.59 0.24 21.29
CA GLU A 353 16.68 0.77 19.91
C GLU A 353 16.66 -0.41 18.93
N ARG A 354 15.91 -0.29 17.84
CA ARG A 354 15.79 -1.38 16.86
C ARG A 354 17.13 -1.60 16.16
N ASN A 355 17.63 -2.83 16.23
CA ASN A 355 19.00 -3.22 15.86
C ASN A 355 20.11 -2.48 16.65
N GLY A 356 19.77 -1.91 17.81
CA GLY A 356 20.66 -1.15 18.69
C GLY A 356 20.78 -1.76 20.08
N GLN A 357 20.94 -0.90 21.09
CA GLN A 357 21.11 -1.31 22.50
C GLN A 357 19.84 -1.05 23.32
N ALA A 358 19.77 -1.64 24.52
CA ALA A 358 18.73 -1.32 25.48
C ALA A 358 18.86 0.14 25.96
N VAL A 359 17.72 0.83 26.05
CA VAL A 359 17.61 2.20 26.56
C VAL A 359 16.84 2.28 27.88
N THR A 360 16.48 1.13 28.45
CA THR A 360 15.90 0.99 29.80
C THR A 360 16.46 -0.23 30.52
N ASP A 361 16.44 -0.17 31.85
CA ASP A 361 16.47 -1.35 32.70
C ASP A 361 15.21 -2.21 32.53
N LEU A 362 15.17 -3.37 33.19
CA LEU A 362 14.01 -4.25 33.25
C LEU A 362 12.97 -3.71 34.25
N VAL A 363 11.77 -3.39 33.76
CA VAL A 363 10.66 -2.88 34.59
C VAL A 363 9.61 -3.98 34.78
N ARG A 364 9.41 -4.42 36.02
CA ARG A 364 8.47 -5.49 36.39
C ARG A 364 7.14 -4.95 36.89
N THR A 365 6.04 -5.64 36.59
CA THR A 365 4.76 -5.40 37.27
C THR A 365 4.74 -6.02 38.66
N ALA A 366 3.76 -5.62 39.47
CA ALA A 366 3.35 -6.46 40.60
C ALA A 366 2.87 -7.83 40.08
N SER A 367 3.00 -8.86 40.93
CA SER A 367 2.50 -10.21 40.67
C SER A 367 1.03 -10.32 41.07
N GLN A 368 0.23 -11.02 40.27
CA GLN A 368 -1.21 -11.21 40.50
C GLN A 368 -1.69 -12.57 40.01
N VAL A 369 -2.78 -13.11 40.58
CA VAL A 369 -3.42 -14.32 40.06
C VAL A 369 -4.26 -13.99 38.83
N LEU A 370 -3.97 -14.61 37.69
CA LEU A 370 -4.85 -14.62 36.52
C LEU A 370 -5.60 -15.97 36.45
N LYS A 371 -6.92 -15.89 36.53
CA LYS A 371 -7.78 -17.07 36.63
C LYS A 371 -7.85 -17.90 35.36
N ALA A 372 -8.22 -19.16 35.52
CA ALA A 372 -8.52 -20.08 34.42
C ALA A 372 -9.48 -19.42 33.40
N HIS A 373 -9.14 -19.52 32.12
CA HIS A 373 -9.91 -18.95 31.00
C HIS A 373 -10.25 -17.45 31.11
N GLN A 374 -9.40 -16.64 31.76
CA GLN A 374 -9.56 -15.18 31.87
C GLN A 374 -8.38 -14.41 31.23
N SER A 375 -8.56 -13.10 31.05
CA SER A 375 -7.51 -12.19 30.59
C SER A 375 -7.44 -10.93 31.44
N ALA A 376 -6.24 -10.39 31.66
CA ALA A 376 -6.00 -9.16 32.40
C ALA A 376 -5.01 -8.23 31.68
N SER A 377 -5.20 -6.92 31.85
CA SER A 377 -4.29 -5.90 31.32
C SER A 377 -3.22 -5.55 32.37
N LEU A 378 -1.99 -5.98 32.13
CA LEU A 378 -0.82 -5.59 32.91
C LEU A 378 -0.27 -4.26 32.41
N ASN A 379 0.09 -3.35 33.32
CA ASN A 379 0.53 -1.99 32.98
C ASN A 379 1.89 -1.66 33.62
N ALA A 380 2.71 -0.89 32.92
CA ALA A 380 3.95 -0.30 33.45
C ALA A 380 4.24 1.06 32.80
N ILE A 381 5.18 1.80 33.38
CA ILE A 381 5.77 3.00 32.77
C ILE A 381 7.29 2.79 32.74
N LEU A 382 7.89 2.98 31.58
CA LEU A 382 9.34 2.94 31.38
C LEU A 382 9.85 4.33 31.00
N GLN A 383 11.04 4.71 31.46
CA GLN A 383 11.62 6.02 31.19
C GLN A 383 12.83 5.91 30.25
N VAL A 384 12.73 6.51 29.06
CA VAL A 384 13.84 6.66 28.12
C VAL A 384 14.36 8.09 28.17
N ASP A 385 15.66 8.31 28.41
CA ASP A 385 16.25 9.66 28.33
C ASP A 385 16.47 10.06 26.86
N LYS A 386 15.87 11.18 26.45
CA LYS A 386 16.03 11.84 25.15
C LYS A 386 15.93 10.88 23.95
N PRO A 387 14.80 10.17 23.80
CA PRO A 387 14.60 9.26 22.68
C PRO A 387 14.75 10.01 21.34
N LYS A 388 15.39 9.36 20.37
CA LYS A 388 15.49 9.86 19.00
C LYS A 388 14.09 9.86 18.39
N LEU A 389 13.62 11.01 17.91
CA LEU A 389 12.27 11.11 17.37
C LEU A 389 12.17 10.47 15.97
N TRP A 390 11.07 9.77 15.73
CA TRP A 390 10.67 9.30 14.40
C TRP A 390 10.17 10.51 13.59
N THR A 391 10.63 10.66 12.34
CA THR A 391 10.29 11.80 11.48
C THR A 391 10.38 11.43 10.00
N VAL A 392 9.55 12.06 9.17
CA VAL A 392 9.63 11.96 7.70
C VAL A 392 10.85 12.67 7.11
N ASN A 393 11.51 13.55 7.85
CA ASN A 393 12.66 14.31 7.38
C ASN A 393 13.95 13.46 7.32
N SER A 394 13.91 12.23 7.86
CA SER A 394 14.92 11.19 7.64
C SER A 394 14.41 10.11 6.68
N ASP A 395 15.31 9.56 5.87
CA ASP A 395 15.06 8.35 5.06
C ASP A 395 15.41 7.05 5.82
N LYS A 396 15.86 7.19 7.08
CA LYS A 396 16.08 6.14 8.09
C LYS A 396 15.73 6.73 9.48
N PRO A 397 14.44 6.90 9.82
CA PRO A 397 14.03 7.42 11.13
C PRO A 397 14.37 6.45 12.27
N ALA A 398 14.40 6.97 13.50
CA ALA A 398 14.59 6.15 14.68
C ALA A 398 13.37 5.26 14.98
N LEU A 399 13.63 4.01 15.33
CA LEU A 399 12.63 3.01 15.70
C LEU A 399 13.08 2.28 16.97
N TYR A 400 12.11 1.90 17.79
CA TYR A 400 12.31 1.20 19.05
C TYR A 400 11.47 -0.08 19.07
N GLU A 401 11.94 -1.09 19.80
CA GLU A 401 11.19 -2.32 20.04
C GLU A 401 10.95 -2.45 21.56
N LEU A 402 9.70 -2.65 21.96
CA LEU A 402 9.34 -3.02 23.33
C LEU A 402 9.42 -4.54 23.46
N VAL A 403 10.35 -5.04 24.26
CA VAL A 403 10.43 -6.45 24.64
C VAL A 403 9.54 -6.68 25.87
N THR A 404 8.55 -7.55 25.73
CA THR A 404 7.65 -8.01 26.80
C THR A 404 7.97 -9.47 27.12
N ARG A 405 8.24 -9.75 28.39
CA ARG A 405 8.45 -11.10 28.95
C ARG A 405 7.32 -11.40 29.92
N VAL A 406 6.67 -12.56 29.79
CA VAL A 406 5.55 -13.00 30.65
C VAL A 406 6.00 -14.18 31.48
N TYR A 407 5.85 -14.05 32.81
CA TYR A 407 6.16 -15.10 33.75
C TYR A 407 4.86 -15.74 34.27
N ARG A 408 4.82 -17.07 34.32
CA ARG A 408 3.78 -17.89 34.96
C ARG A 408 4.44 -18.69 36.09
N ASP A 409 3.91 -18.57 37.30
CA ASP A 409 4.37 -19.28 38.50
C ASP A 409 5.91 -19.21 38.70
N GLY A 410 6.48 -18.03 38.43
CA GLY A 410 7.93 -17.76 38.53
C GLY A 410 8.79 -18.16 37.32
N GLN A 411 8.21 -18.80 36.29
CA GLN A 411 8.90 -19.25 35.08
C GLN A 411 8.57 -18.37 33.87
N LEU A 412 9.56 -18.04 33.02
CA LEU A 412 9.32 -17.37 31.74
C LEU A 412 8.60 -18.33 30.77
N VAL A 413 7.46 -17.92 30.20
CA VAL A 413 6.62 -18.77 29.34
C VAL A 413 6.21 -18.13 28.00
N ASP A 414 6.22 -16.81 27.91
CA ASP A 414 6.01 -16.07 26.66
C ASP A 414 6.96 -14.87 26.58
N ALA A 415 7.52 -14.61 25.40
CA ALA A 415 8.33 -13.43 25.12
C ALA A 415 8.03 -12.91 23.72
N LYS A 416 7.81 -11.60 23.58
CA LYS A 416 7.54 -10.96 22.28
C LYS A 416 8.14 -9.57 22.20
N LYS A 417 8.20 -9.05 20.96
CA LYS A 417 8.56 -7.66 20.68
C LYS A 417 7.48 -6.92 19.91
N ASP A 418 7.33 -5.63 20.17
CA ASP A 418 6.42 -4.72 19.47
C ASP A 418 7.18 -3.50 18.93
N LEU A 419 7.01 -3.20 17.65
CA LEU A 419 7.62 -2.04 16.98
C LEU A 419 6.88 -0.75 17.34
N PHE A 420 7.63 0.30 17.70
CA PHE A 420 7.10 1.66 17.87
C PHE A 420 8.16 2.73 17.56
N GLY A 421 7.79 4.00 17.72
CA GLY A 421 8.71 5.14 17.60
C GLY A 421 8.16 6.40 18.27
N TYR A 422 9.05 7.17 18.89
CA TYR A 422 8.70 8.40 19.59
C TYR A 422 8.41 9.52 18.58
N ARG A 423 7.15 9.93 18.45
CA ARG A 423 6.75 11.12 17.69
C ARG A 423 5.43 11.67 18.18
N TYR A 424 5.29 12.99 18.08
CA TYR A 424 4.05 13.72 18.34
C TYR A 424 3.72 14.61 17.14
N TYR A 425 2.47 15.00 17.00
CA TYR A 425 2.01 15.86 15.92
C TYR A 425 0.84 16.73 16.38
N ASN A 426 0.68 17.86 15.71
CA ASN A 426 -0.42 18.78 15.92
C ASN A 426 -0.93 19.30 14.57
N TRP A 427 -2.20 19.61 14.48
CA TRP A 427 -2.86 20.08 13.26
C TRP A 427 -3.88 21.16 13.62
N THR A 428 -3.74 22.34 13.04
CA THR A 428 -4.67 23.46 13.23
C THR A 428 -5.37 23.83 11.91
N PRO A 429 -6.56 24.47 11.96
CA PRO A 429 -7.34 24.77 10.75
C PRO A 429 -6.67 25.74 9.76
N ASN A 430 -5.77 26.61 10.23
CA ASN A 430 -5.19 27.69 9.41
C ASN A 430 -3.72 27.46 9.03
N GLU A 431 -2.96 26.73 9.85
CA GLU A 431 -1.52 26.51 9.67
C GLU A 431 -1.17 25.12 9.13
N GLY A 432 -2.14 24.19 9.10
CA GLY A 432 -1.95 22.83 8.58
C GLY A 432 -1.36 21.87 9.63
N PHE A 433 -0.63 20.87 9.15
CA PHE A 433 -0.06 19.79 9.98
C PHE A 433 1.38 20.11 10.44
N SER A 434 1.78 19.51 11.56
CA SER A 434 3.13 19.59 12.09
C SER A 434 3.53 18.28 12.77
N LEU A 435 4.78 17.87 12.57
CA LEU A 435 5.39 16.65 13.12
C LEU A 435 6.57 17.05 14.00
N ASN A 436 6.56 16.63 15.27
CA ASN A 436 7.56 17.00 16.28
C ASN A 436 7.80 18.53 16.38
N GLY A 437 6.74 19.33 16.17
CA GLY A 437 6.79 20.80 16.13
C GLY A 437 7.16 21.41 14.76
N GLU A 438 7.73 20.65 13.83
CA GLU A 438 8.07 21.13 12.49
C GLU A 438 6.81 21.14 11.59
N ARG A 439 6.46 22.29 11.00
CA ARG A 439 5.34 22.38 10.04
C ARG A 439 5.71 21.70 8.73
N ILE A 440 4.86 20.77 8.28
CA ILE A 440 5.01 20.07 6.99
C ILE A 440 3.65 19.99 6.30
N LYS A 441 3.67 19.92 4.97
CA LYS A 441 2.50 19.51 4.18
C LYS A 441 2.57 18.01 3.89
N PHE A 442 1.44 17.34 3.81
CA PHE A 442 1.37 16.01 3.23
C PHE A 442 1.71 16.09 1.73
N HIS A 443 2.90 15.61 1.38
CA HIS A 443 3.34 15.35 0.03
C HIS A 443 3.03 13.88 -0.22
N GLY A 444 1.76 13.61 -0.51
CA GLY A 444 1.18 12.29 -0.41
C GLY A 444 0.79 11.67 -1.74
N VAL A 445 0.72 10.35 -1.75
CA VAL A 445 0.17 9.56 -2.86
C VAL A 445 -0.84 8.52 -2.36
N SER A 446 -1.87 8.28 -3.17
CA SER A 446 -2.74 7.13 -3.06
C SER A 446 -2.09 5.92 -3.75
N LEU A 447 -2.13 4.76 -3.09
CA LEU A 447 -1.57 3.50 -3.58
C LEU A 447 -2.57 2.35 -3.39
N HIS A 448 -2.84 1.62 -4.47
CA HIS A 448 -3.47 0.29 -4.41
C HIS A 448 -2.47 -0.78 -3.94
N HIS A 449 -2.93 -2.01 -3.72
CA HIS A 449 -2.11 -3.10 -3.16
C HIS A 449 -1.35 -3.93 -4.20
N ASP A 450 -1.65 -3.81 -5.50
CA ASP A 450 -0.98 -4.61 -6.54
C ASP A 450 0.42 -4.08 -6.90
N HIS A 451 1.26 -4.99 -7.38
CA HIS A 451 2.65 -4.75 -7.81
C HIS A 451 2.84 -5.13 -9.29
N GLY A 452 1.88 -4.77 -10.16
CA GLY A 452 1.98 -4.97 -11.61
C GLY A 452 2.13 -6.44 -11.98
N ALA A 453 3.28 -6.84 -12.52
CA ALA A 453 3.50 -8.23 -12.96
C ALA A 453 3.53 -9.29 -11.85
N LEU A 454 3.58 -8.89 -10.57
CA LEU A 454 3.34 -9.80 -9.45
C LEU A 454 1.84 -10.05 -9.23
N GLY A 455 0.97 -9.15 -9.67
CA GLY A 455 -0.45 -9.12 -9.33
C GLY A 455 -0.62 -8.60 -7.90
N ALA A 456 -1.57 -9.20 -7.17
CA ALA A 456 -1.76 -8.91 -5.75
C ALA A 456 -0.72 -9.62 -4.85
N GLU A 457 0.19 -10.45 -5.38
CA GLU A 457 1.24 -11.12 -4.59
C GLU A 457 2.09 -10.10 -3.81
N GLU A 458 1.84 -9.96 -2.51
CA GLU A 458 2.56 -9.04 -1.65
C GLU A 458 4.00 -9.50 -1.44
N ASN A 459 4.94 -8.56 -1.53
CA ASN A 459 6.36 -8.88 -1.38
C ASN A 459 7.13 -7.70 -0.78
N TYR A 460 7.85 -7.96 0.31
CA TYR A 460 8.61 -6.94 1.03
C TYR A 460 9.55 -6.14 0.12
N LYS A 461 10.24 -6.77 -0.85
CA LYS A 461 11.17 -6.07 -1.72
C LYS A 461 10.47 -5.28 -2.83
N ALA A 462 9.34 -5.78 -3.34
CA ALA A 462 8.49 -5.04 -4.29
C ALA A 462 7.93 -3.77 -3.64
N GLU A 463 7.32 -3.89 -2.46
CA GLU A 463 6.80 -2.75 -1.71
C GLU A 463 7.91 -1.82 -1.21
N TYR A 464 9.07 -2.37 -0.77
CA TYR A 464 10.22 -1.55 -0.39
C TYR A 464 10.68 -0.68 -1.55
N ARG A 465 10.84 -1.27 -2.73
CA ARG A 465 11.21 -0.56 -3.95
C ARG A 465 10.17 0.51 -4.31
N ARG A 466 8.87 0.19 -4.24
CA ARG A 466 7.77 1.13 -4.53
C ARG A 466 7.76 2.32 -3.56
N LEU A 467 7.77 2.07 -2.25
CA LEU A 467 7.76 3.13 -1.23
C LEU A 467 9.09 3.92 -1.19
N LYS A 468 10.23 3.28 -1.48
CA LYS A 468 11.52 3.97 -1.64
C LYS A 468 11.53 4.89 -2.87
N GLN A 469 10.97 4.44 -3.99
CA GLN A 469 10.82 5.27 -5.20
C GLN A 469 9.89 6.48 -4.94
N MET A 470 8.79 6.31 -4.19
CA MET A 470 7.97 7.42 -3.73
C MET A 470 8.78 8.39 -2.84
N LYS A 471 9.53 7.86 -1.86
CA LYS A 471 10.39 8.66 -0.97
C LYS A 471 11.43 9.48 -1.75
N ASP A 472 12.03 8.91 -2.80
CA ASP A 472 12.98 9.58 -3.69
C ASP A 472 12.34 10.64 -4.61
N MET A 473 11.00 10.64 -4.75
CA MET A 473 10.22 11.71 -5.37
C MET A 473 9.96 12.90 -4.41
N GLY A 474 10.28 12.74 -3.12
CA GLY A 474 9.92 13.71 -2.08
C GLY A 474 8.57 13.44 -1.40
N VAL A 475 7.95 12.28 -1.66
CA VAL A 475 6.76 11.85 -0.90
C VAL A 475 7.12 11.68 0.57
N ASN A 476 6.26 12.20 1.44
CA ASN A 476 6.36 12.03 2.89
C ASN A 476 5.15 11.31 3.50
N SER A 477 4.11 11.01 2.72
CA SER A 477 2.85 10.43 3.19
C SER A 477 2.27 9.43 2.17
N ILE A 478 1.56 8.39 2.61
CA ILE A 478 0.81 7.47 1.76
C ILE A 478 -0.61 7.24 2.28
N ARG A 479 -1.56 7.00 1.37
CA ARG A 479 -2.94 6.58 1.65
C ARG A 479 -3.17 5.20 1.02
N THR A 480 -3.66 4.25 1.81
CA THR A 480 -3.79 2.83 1.39
C THR A 480 -5.14 2.60 0.72
N THR A 481 -5.26 3.00 -0.55
CA THR A 481 -6.56 3.21 -1.19
C THR A 481 -7.16 1.91 -1.74
N HIS A 482 -8.31 1.43 -1.27
CA HIS A 482 -9.15 1.89 -0.15
C HIS A 482 -9.37 0.75 0.85
N ASN A 483 -8.27 0.22 1.38
CA ASN A 483 -8.27 -1.01 2.16
C ASN A 483 -7.09 -1.13 3.17
N PRO A 484 -7.22 -1.99 4.20
CA PRO A 484 -6.17 -2.26 5.17
C PRO A 484 -4.86 -2.75 4.53
N ALA A 485 -3.75 -2.22 5.06
CA ALA A 485 -2.41 -2.45 4.54
C ALA A 485 -1.87 -3.85 4.88
N SER A 486 -0.83 -4.28 4.17
CA SER A 486 -0.01 -5.42 4.60
C SER A 486 0.88 -5.02 5.78
N GLU A 487 1.40 -6.01 6.51
CA GLU A 487 2.47 -5.77 7.49
C GLU A 487 3.71 -5.19 6.80
N GLN A 488 3.98 -5.58 5.54
CA GLN A 488 5.05 -5.04 4.69
C GLN A 488 4.90 -3.53 4.50
N THR A 489 3.79 -3.03 3.94
CA THR A 489 3.54 -1.59 3.74
C THR A 489 3.75 -0.80 5.03
N LEU A 490 3.19 -1.29 6.15
CA LEU A 490 3.24 -0.60 7.45
C LEU A 490 4.65 -0.61 8.07
N GLN A 491 5.37 -1.73 7.96
CA GLN A 491 6.76 -1.83 8.43
C GLN A 491 7.66 -0.90 7.61
N ILE A 492 7.56 -0.95 6.28
CA ILE A 492 8.40 -0.19 5.36
C ILE A 492 8.13 1.31 5.48
N ALA A 493 6.88 1.74 5.67
CA ALA A 493 6.54 3.13 5.94
C ALA A 493 7.18 3.64 7.25
N ALA A 494 7.22 2.79 8.30
CA ALA A 494 7.94 3.10 9.53
C ALA A 494 9.47 3.17 9.33
N GLU A 495 10.03 2.31 8.47
CA GLU A 495 11.47 2.21 8.17
C GLU A 495 12.02 3.29 7.22
N LEU A 496 11.17 3.85 6.33
CA LEU A 496 11.53 4.90 5.38
C LEU A 496 11.06 6.31 5.80
N GLY A 497 10.34 6.43 6.92
CA GLY A 497 9.79 7.70 7.39
C GLY A 497 8.70 8.22 6.46
N LEU A 498 7.64 7.44 6.25
CA LEU A 498 6.43 7.85 5.54
C LEU A 498 5.25 7.87 6.51
N LEU A 499 4.46 8.93 6.52
CA LEU A 499 3.19 8.99 7.24
C LEU A 499 2.15 8.11 6.53
N VAL A 500 1.26 7.47 7.28
CA VAL A 500 0.22 6.58 6.73
C VAL A 500 -1.17 7.05 7.17
N GLN A 501 -2.04 7.20 6.17
CA GLN A 501 -3.49 7.09 6.33
C GLN A 501 -3.89 5.66 5.95
N GLU A 502 -4.22 4.84 6.96
CA GLU A 502 -4.74 3.49 6.73
C GLU A 502 -6.27 3.55 6.64
N GLU A 503 -6.84 2.91 5.62
CA GLU A 503 -8.23 3.11 5.20
C GLU A 503 -9.01 1.80 5.20
N ALA A 504 -10.11 1.73 5.95
CA ALA A 504 -10.83 0.47 6.18
C ALA A 504 -11.79 0.07 5.05
N PHE A 505 -12.44 1.05 4.39
CA PHE A 505 -13.64 0.81 3.57
C PHE A 505 -13.74 1.70 2.31
N ASP A 506 -14.05 1.09 1.16
CA ASP A 506 -14.53 1.81 -0.05
C ASP A 506 -16.06 1.98 -0.08
N THR A 507 -16.81 1.29 0.79
CA THR A 507 -18.28 1.35 0.85
C THR A 507 -18.78 1.01 2.25
N TRP A 508 -19.97 1.48 2.62
CA TRP A 508 -20.67 1.02 3.82
C TRP A 508 -21.75 0.01 3.43
N TYR A 509 -22.96 0.14 3.96
CA TYR A 509 -24.09 -0.76 3.75
C TYR A 509 -24.78 -0.62 2.37
N GLY A 510 -24.34 0.30 1.51
CA GLY A 510 -24.89 0.51 0.17
C GLY A 510 -24.29 -0.41 -0.89
N GLY A 511 -22.98 -0.64 -0.82
CA GLY A 511 -22.21 -1.30 -1.90
C GLY A 511 -21.91 -0.36 -3.07
N LYS A 512 -20.75 -0.56 -3.72
CA LYS A 512 -20.39 0.02 -5.03
C LYS A 512 -20.41 -1.05 -6.15
N LYS A 513 -20.29 -2.33 -5.82
CA LYS A 513 -20.38 -3.50 -6.72
C LYS A 513 -21.19 -4.64 -6.10
N GLN A 514 -21.74 -5.50 -6.96
CA GLN A 514 -22.69 -6.55 -6.58
C GLN A 514 -22.18 -7.51 -5.49
N TYR A 515 -20.88 -7.83 -5.51
CA TYR A 515 -20.27 -8.82 -4.61
C TYR A 515 -19.20 -8.23 -3.68
N ASP A 516 -19.13 -6.90 -3.55
CA ASP A 516 -18.16 -6.24 -2.66
C ASP A 516 -18.49 -6.42 -1.17
N TYR A 517 -17.79 -5.67 -0.31
CA TYR A 517 -17.93 -5.73 1.13
C TYR A 517 -19.28 -5.20 1.68
N GLY A 518 -20.02 -4.37 0.93
CA GLY A 518 -21.26 -3.75 1.41
C GLY A 518 -22.36 -4.76 1.75
N ARG A 519 -22.36 -5.93 1.10
CA ARG A 519 -23.23 -7.08 1.44
C ARG A 519 -22.89 -7.74 2.78
N PHE A 520 -21.83 -7.31 3.47
CA PHE A 520 -21.41 -7.78 4.79
C PHE A 520 -21.36 -6.69 5.85
N PHE A 521 -21.09 -5.44 5.47
CA PHE A 521 -20.84 -4.32 6.36
C PHE A 521 -21.75 -4.25 7.61
N ASP A 522 -23.07 -4.38 7.44
CA ASP A 522 -24.06 -4.32 8.53
C ASP A 522 -24.55 -5.70 9.04
N LYS A 523 -23.99 -6.81 8.54
CA LYS A 523 -24.23 -8.16 9.10
C LYS A 523 -23.39 -8.36 10.36
N ASP A 524 -23.92 -9.14 11.30
CA ASP A 524 -23.25 -9.48 12.54
C ASP A 524 -22.01 -10.34 12.26
N ALA A 525 -20.91 -10.09 12.98
CA ALA A 525 -19.65 -10.78 12.78
C ALA A 525 -19.71 -12.21 13.34
N THR A 526 -19.34 -13.20 12.53
CA THR A 526 -19.32 -14.63 12.92
C THR A 526 -17.90 -15.16 13.13
N HIS A 527 -16.93 -14.27 13.35
CA HIS A 527 -15.60 -14.63 13.82
C HIS A 527 -15.69 -15.09 15.29
N PRO A 528 -14.99 -16.15 15.73
CA PRO A 528 -15.09 -16.63 17.13
C PRO A 528 -14.69 -15.55 18.14
N ASP A 529 -13.63 -14.79 17.86
CA ASP A 529 -13.17 -13.66 18.69
C ASP A 529 -14.03 -12.37 18.57
N ALA A 530 -15.20 -12.40 17.94
CA ALA A 530 -16.09 -11.23 17.81
C ALA A 530 -16.86 -10.95 19.11
N LYS A 531 -16.98 -9.66 19.48
CA LYS A 531 -17.73 -9.27 20.67
C LYS A 531 -19.22 -9.29 20.37
N LYS A 532 -20.03 -9.66 21.36
CA LYS A 532 -21.49 -9.78 21.21
C LYS A 532 -22.12 -8.48 20.69
N GLY A 533 -22.65 -8.52 19.47
CA GLY A 533 -23.29 -7.38 18.81
C GLY A 533 -22.39 -6.58 17.86
N GLU A 534 -21.11 -6.95 17.70
CA GLU A 534 -20.26 -6.41 16.63
C GLU A 534 -20.74 -6.87 15.25
N LYS A 535 -20.78 -5.94 14.32
CA LYS A 535 -20.95 -6.20 12.89
C LYS A 535 -19.59 -6.42 12.25
N TRP A 536 -19.55 -6.95 11.03
CA TRP A 536 -18.27 -7.05 10.30
C TRP A 536 -17.56 -5.69 10.21
N SER A 537 -18.31 -4.61 9.99
CA SER A 537 -17.74 -3.25 10.00
C SER A 537 -17.24 -2.76 11.38
N ASP A 538 -17.72 -3.32 12.50
CA ASP A 538 -17.15 -3.05 13.82
C ASP A 538 -15.90 -3.91 14.05
N PHE A 539 -15.97 -5.20 13.74
CA PHE A 539 -14.90 -6.17 13.96
C PHE A 539 -13.66 -5.87 13.11
N ASP A 540 -13.84 -5.60 11.82
CA ASP A 540 -12.74 -5.36 10.88
C ASP A 540 -12.06 -4.02 11.17
N LEU A 541 -12.85 -2.96 11.41
CA LEU A 541 -12.32 -1.65 11.77
C LEU A 541 -11.56 -1.71 13.10
N ARG A 542 -12.11 -2.41 14.10
CA ARG A 542 -11.45 -2.61 15.38
C ARG A 542 -10.13 -3.35 15.23
N THR A 543 -10.12 -4.48 14.53
CA THR A 543 -8.92 -5.33 14.43
C THR A 543 -7.81 -4.69 13.61
N MET A 544 -8.13 -3.92 12.56
CA MET A 544 -7.18 -3.07 11.83
C MET A 544 -6.48 -2.06 12.78
N VAL A 545 -7.25 -1.34 13.60
CA VAL A 545 -6.70 -0.38 14.58
C VAL A 545 -5.92 -1.09 15.69
N GLU A 546 -6.43 -2.22 16.21
CA GLU A 546 -5.72 -3.04 17.19
C GLU A 546 -4.35 -3.52 16.67
N ARG A 547 -4.25 -3.86 15.37
CA ARG A 547 -2.98 -4.18 14.69
C ARG A 547 -2.06 -2.96 14.61
N GLY A 548 -2.51 -1.86 14.02
CA GLY A 548 -1.63 -0.74 13.66
C GLY A 548 -1.33 0.28 14.78
N LYS A 549 -2.06 0.28 15.90
CA LYS A 549 -1.99 1.34 16.94
C LYS A 549 -0.60 1.67 17.52
N ASN A 550 0.38 0.75 17.48
CA ASN A 550 1.75 1.02 17.95
C ASN A 550 2.69 1.55 16.85
N ASN A 551 2.34 1.37 15.57
CA ASN A 551 3.19 1.75 14.45
C ASN A 551 3.32 3.28 14.36
N PRO A 552 4.56 3.84 14.31
CA PRO A 552 4.75 5.28 14.34
C PRO A 552 4.33 5.97 13.03
N ALA A 553 4.36 5.27 11.90
CA ALA A 553 4.01 5.81 10.59
C ALA A 553 2.54 6.22 10.49
N ILE A 554 1.64 5.40 11.05
CA ILE A 554 0.20 5.68 10.99
C ILE A 554 -0.12 6.91 11.82
N VAL A 555 -0.85 7.85 11.22
CA VAL A 555 -1.34 9.08 11.85
C VAL A 555 -2.83 9.33 11.62
N MET A 556 -3.44 8.68 10.62
CA MET A 556 -4.84 8.85 10.25
C MET A 556 -5.53 7.49 10.03
N TRP A 557 -6.77 7.39 10.48
CA TRP A 557 -7.65 6.23 10.30
C TRP A 557 -8.85 6.63 9.43
N SER A 558 -8.90 6.16 8.19
CA SER A 558 -10.00 6.50 7.27
C SER A 558 -11.11 5.44 7.34
N ILE A 559 -12.33 5.87 7.65
CA ILE A 559 -13.52 5.01 7.76
C ILE A 559 -14.38 5.00 6.49
N GLY A 560 -13.92 5.59 5.39
CA GLY A 560 -14.64 5.53 4.13
C GLY A 560 -14.05 6.40 3.01
N ASN A 561 -14.03 5.86 1.79
CA ASN A 561 -13.81 6.61 0.56
C ASN A 561 -15.09 6.75 -0.28
N GLU A 562 -15.46 7.98 -0.66
CA GLU A 562 -16.56 8.29 -1.59
C GLU A 562 -17.84 7.50 -1.30
N ILE A 563 -18.18 7.42 -0.01
CA ILE A 563 -19.31 6.66 0.50
C ILE A 563 -20.60 7.33 0.00
N GLY A 564 -21.24 6.75 -1.01
CA GLY A 564 -22.42 7.31 -1.67
C GLY A 564 -23.56 7.58 -0.69
N GLU A 565 -23.74 6.63 0.23
CA GLU A 565 -24.71 6.62 1.31
C GLU A 565 -24.35 7.50 2.53
N ALA A 566 -23.15 8.10 2.60
CA ALA A 566 -22.76 9.03 3.66
C ALA A 566 -23.35 10.43 3.43
N ASP A 567 -24.68 10.49 3.47
CA ASP A 567 -25.51 11.61 3.02
C ASP A 567 -26.11 12.46 4.15
N GLY A 568 -25.72 12.23 5.40
CA GLY A 568 -26.20 12.95 6.59
C GLY A 568 -27.60 12.58 7.09
N LYS A 569 -28.26 11.58 6.49
CA LYS A 569 -29.50 11.01 7.01
C LYS A 569 -29.27 10.25 8.32
N PRO A 570 -30.32 9.91 9.10
CA PRO A 570 -30.15 9.27 10.41
C PRO A 570 -29.34 7.97 10.42
N ARG A 571 -29.41 7.14 9.36
CA ARG A 571 -28.62 5.89 9.26
C ARG A 571 -27.14 6.20 9.06
N SER A 572 -26.78 7.05 8.11
CA SER A 572 -25.37 7.41 7.85
C SER A 572 -24.75 8.19 9.02
N LEU A 573 -25.52 9.06 9.68
CA LEU A 573 -25.09 9.77 10.88
C LEU A 573 -24.93 8.85 12.10
N ALA A 574 -25.74 7.80 12.23
CA ALA A 574 -25.52 6.75 13.23
C ALA A 574 -24.31 5.87 12.90
N THR A 575 -24.07 5.55 11.62
CA THR A 575 -22.93 4.75 11.17
C THR A 575 -21.60 5.47 11.41
N VAL A 576 -21.45 6.75 11.04
CA VAL A 576 -20.20 7.48 11.30
C VAL A 576 -19.88 7.52 12.80
N LYS A 577 -20.88 7.80 13.66
CA LYS A 577 -20.71 7.81 15.12
C LYS A 577 -20.29 6.42 15.66
N ARG A 578 -20.89 5.33 15.15
CA ARG A 578 -20.48 3.95 15.49
C ARG A 578 -19.02 3.68 15.13
N LEU A 579 -18.61 3.97 13.89
CA LEU A 579 -17.25 3.72 13.41
C LEU A 579 -16.20 4.58 14.15
N VAL A 580 -16.48 5.86 14.37
CA VAL A 580 -15.61 6.74 15.17
C VAL A 580 -15.50 6.22 16.61
N GLN A 581 -16.60 5.79 17.23
CA GLN A 581 -16.59 5.21 18.57
C GLN A 581 -15.77 3.90 18.64
N VAL A 582 -15.85 3.04 17.62
CA VAL A 582 -15.03 1.81 17.52
C VAL A 582 -13.54 2.15 17.54
N ILE A 583 -13.10 3.12 16.74
CA ILE A 583 -11.69 3.56 16.73
C ILE A 583 -11.31 4.16 18.08
N LYS A 584 -12.07 5.15 18.57
CA LYS A 584 -11.75 5.88 19.81
C LYS A 584 -11.87 5.03 21.08
N ALA A 585 -12.39 3.80 20.99
CA ALA A 585 -12.33 2.80 22.05
C ALA A 585 -10.99 2.04 22.11
N VAL A 586 -10.21 2.03 21.01
CA VAL A 586 -8.89 1.39 20.89
C VAL A 586 -7.75 2.41 20.89
N ASP A 587 -7.88 3.47 20.07
CA ASP A 587 -6.86 4.49 19.84
C ASP A 587 -7.48 5.89 19.78
N LYS A 588 -6.92 6.81 20.56
CA LYS A 588 -7.31 8.23 20.60
C LYS A 588 -6.21 9.18 20.10
N THR A 589 -5.05 8.64 19.73
CA THR A 589 -3.86 9.41 19.33
C THR A 589 -3.86 9.83 17.86
N ARG A 590 -4.72 9.23 17.03
CA ARG A 590 -4.78 9.44 15.58
C ARG A 590 -6.09 10.08 15.14
N TYR A 591 -6.04 10.79 14.01
CA TYR A 591 -7.19 11.48 13.42
C TYR A 591 -8.07 10.49 12.65
N VAL A 592 -9.35 10.39 13.00
CA VAL A 592 -10.35 9.67 12.22
C VAL A 592 -10.82 10.57 11.08
N THR A 593 -10.93 10.00 9.88
CA THR A 593 -11.20 10.74 8.66
C THR A 593 -12.06 9.94 7.66
N MET A 594 -12.46 10.59 6.58
CA MET A 594 -13.06 10.01 5.38
C MET A 594 -12.60 10.82 4.16
N GLY A 595 -12.43 10.17 3.01
CA GLY A 595 -12.30 10.86 1.73
C GLY A 595 -13.67 11.05 1.08
N ALA A 596 -14.03 12.28 0.72
CA ALA A 596 -15.35 12.58 0.15
C ALA A 596 -15.27 13.51 -1.06
N ASP A 597 -15.82 13.06 -2.18
CA ASP A 597 -15.97 13.86 -3.42
C ASP A 597 -17.19 14.79 -3.39
N LYS A 598 -18.13 14.54 -2.46
CA LYS A 598 -19.38 15.30 -2.30
C LYS A 598 -19.16 16.82 -2.19
N PHE A 599 -17.98 17.24 -1.71
CA PHE A 599 -17.57 18.64 -1.59
C PHE A 599 -17.24 19.34 -2.94
N ARG A 600 -17.10 18.63 -4.06
CA ARG A 600 -16.84 19.22 -5.38
C ARG A 600 -18.10 19.62 -6.15
N PHE A 601 -19.27 19.13 -5.75
CA PHE A 601 -20.52 19.41 -6.46
C PHE A 601 -21.12 20.74 -6.00
N GLY A 602 -21.53 21.58 -6.95
CA GLY A 602 -22.10 22.89 -6.65
C GLY A 602 -21.12 23.72 -5.84
N ASP A 603 -21.55 24.16 -4.65
CA ASP A 603 -20.74 24.94 -3.70
C ASP A 603 -20.11 24.10 -2.58
N GLY A 604 -20.24 22.76 -2.66
CA GLY A 604 -19.75 21.78 -1.70
C GLY A 604 -20.62 21.62 -0.44
N SER A 605 -21.65 22.44 -0.24
CA SER A 605 -22.58 22.34 0.89
C SER A 605 -23.55 21.16 0.71
N GLY A 606 -24.03 20.61 1.82
CA GLY A 606 -25.04 19.56 1.82
C GLY A 606 -25.09 18.78 3.14
N ASP A 607 -26.03 17.83 3.26
CA ASP A 607 -26.19 17.07 4.50
C ASP A 607 -24.98 16.17 4.83
N HIS A 608 -24.11 15.86 3.87
CA HIS A 608 -22.81 15.21 4.12
C HIS A 608 -21.89 16.02 5.06
N GLU A 609 -22.08 17.34 5.19
CA GLU A 609 -21.39 18.17 6.19
C GLU A 609 -21.69 17.70 7.63
N LYS A 610 -22.86 17.09 7.87
CA LYS A 610 -23.22 16.47 9.16
C LYS A 610 -22.38 15.24 9.46
N ILE A 611 -21.90 14.52 8.44
CA ILE A 611 -20.99 13.38 8.61
C ILE A 611 -19.57 13.88 8.91
N ALA A 612 -19.12 14.90 8.17
CA ALA A 612 -17.80 15.49 8.34
C ALA A 612 -17.58 16.12 9.74
N ASN A 613 -18.63 16.67 10.34
CA ASN A 613 -18.61 17.20 11.71
C ASN A 613 -18.38 16.17 12.82
N GLU A 614 -18.44 14.87 12.51
CA GLU A 614 -18.19 13.76 13.47
C GLU A 614 -16.77 13.18 13.34
N LEU A 615 -15.95 13.69 12.41
CA LEU A 615 -14.57 13.29 12.14
C LEU A 615 -13.58 14.23 12.84
N ASP A 616 -12.36 13.77 13.12
CA ASP A 616 -11.29 14.67 13.58
C ASP A 616 -10.72 15.50 12.41
N ALA A 617 -10.66 14.91 11.20
CA ALA A 617 -10.19 15.57 9.99
C ALA A 617 -11.02 15.20 8.75
N VAL A 618 -11.25 16.17 7.86
CA VAL A 618 -12.14 16.07 6.71
C VAL A 618 -11.33 16.00 5.41
N GLY A 619 -11.41 14.85 4.72
CA GLY A 619 -10.75 14.62 3.45
C GLY A 619 -11.60 15.07 2.27
N PHE A 620 -11.02 15.95 1.44
CA PHE A 620 -11.62 16.40 0.19
C PHE A 620 -11.06 15.60 -0.99
N ASN A 621 -11.91 14.87 -1.71
CA ASN A 621 -11.57 14.35 -3.04
C ASN A 621 -11.91 15.45 -4.07
N TYR A 622 -10.94 15.89 -4.88
CA TYR A 622 -11.14 16.76 -6.05
C TYR A 622 -11.93 18.07 -5.81
N SER A 623 -11.88 18.62 -4.59
CA SER A 623 -12.75 19.73 -4.14
C SER A 623 -12.00 21.05 -3.88
N GLU A 624 -10.86 21.27 -4.55
CA GLU A 624 -10.02 22.47 -4.36
C GLU A 624 -10.82 23.76 -4.60
N ASP A 625 -11.71 23.75 -5.59
CA ASP A 625 -12.45 24.92 -6.06
C ASP A 625 -13.45 25.44 -5.00
N ASN A 626 -13.96 24.54 -4.14
CA ASN A 626 -14.87 24.87 -3.03
C ASN A 626 -14.16 25.09 -1.69
N TYR A 627 -12.86 24.78 -1.57
CA TYR A 627 -12.11 24.92 -0.32
C TYR A 627 -12.27 26.28 0.34
N LYS A 628 -12.12 27.38 -0.42
CA LYS A 628 -12.23 28.73 0.14
C LYS A 628 -13.60 28.99 0.78
N LYS A 629 -14.67 28.43 0.23
CA LYS A 629 -16.03 28.56 0.78
C LYS A 629 -16.22 27.67 2.00
N LEU A 630 -15.79 26.41 1.93
CA LEU A 630 -15.95 25.44 3.01
C LEU A 630 -15.07 25.79 4.23
N ARG A 631 -13.83 26.27 4.03
CA ARG A 631 -12.96 26.83 5.08
C ARG A 631 -13.59 28.04 5.78
N ALA A 632 -14.27 28.92 5.03
CA ALA A 632 -14.96 30.08 5.61
C ALA A 632 -16.25 29.70 6.36
N LYS A 633 -16.95 28.65 5.90
CA LYS A 633 -18.15 28.11 6.55
C LYS A 633 -17.82 27.29 7.81
N HIS A 634 -16.73 26.53 7.77
CA HIS A 634 -16.25 25.64 8.82
C HIS A 634 -14.82 26.04 9.24
N PRO A 635 -14.65 27.15 9.97
CA PRO A 635 -13.32 27.63 10.37
C PRO A 635 -12.56 26.65 11.28
N ASN A 636 -13.25 25.69 11.90
CA ASN A 636 -12.67 24.73 12.83
C ASN A 636 -12.26 23.38 12.19
N TRP A 637 -12.64 23.10 10.93
CA TRP A 637 -12.32 21.81 10.30
C TRP A 637 -10.81 21.68 10.02
N LEU A 638 -10.24 20.50 10.29
CA LEU A 638 -8.93 20.12 9.79
C LEU A 638 -9.11 19.56 8.36
N ILE A 639 -8.61 20.26 7.33
CA ILE A 639 -8.90 19.95 5.92
C ILE A 639 -7.62 19.58 5.17
N TYR A 640 -7.71 18.57 4.31
CA TYR A 640 -6.64 18.10 3.40
C TYR A 640 -7.26 17.52 2.12
N GLY A 641 -6.44 17.32 1.09
CA GLY A 641 -6.82 16.55 -0.09
C GLY A 641 -6.68 15.06 0.16
N SER A 642 -7.77 14.35 0.43
CA SER A 642 -7.74 12.88 0.49
C SER A 642 -7.52 12.25 -0.88
N GLU A 643 -7.89 12.95 -1.95
CA GLU A 643 -7.66 12.51 -3.32
C GLU A 643 -7.57 13.70 -4.28
N THR A 644 -6.47 13.83 -5.02
CA THR A 644 -6.23 14.98 -5.90
C THR A 644 -5.63 14.59 -7.26
N SER A 645 -5.61 15.58 -8.17
CA SER A 645 -5.20 15.47 -9.57
C SER A 645 -6.03 14.47 -10.38
N SER A 646 -5.76 13.17 -10.31
CA SER A 646 -6.28 12.19 -11.28
C SER A 646 -5.95 12.58 -12.74
N ALA A 647 -4.74 13.11 -12.94
CA ALA A 647 -4.14 13.28 -14.25
C ALA A 647 -3.76 11.92 -14.84
N THR A 648 -3.95 11.75 -16.15
CA THR A 648 -3.81 10.47 -16.85
C THR A 648 -2.64 10.56 -17.81
N ARG A 649 -1.69 9.61 -17.74
CA ARG A 649 -0.38 9.68 -18.42
C ARG A 649 0.06 8.30 -18.89
N THR A 650 0.61 8.19 -20.10
CA THR A 650 1.25 6.99 -20.66
C THR A 650 2.73 7.30 -20.89
N ARG A 651 3.62 6.50 -20.28
CA ARG A 651 5.07 6.76 -20.27
C ARG A 651 5.64 6.93 -21.68
N GLY A 652 6.21 8.09 -21.96
CA GLY A 652 6.86 8.41 -23.24
C GLY A 652 5.91 8.66 -24.43
N SER A 653 4.60 8.78 -24.20
CA SER A 653 3.65 9.25 -25.21
C SER A 653 3.40 10.76 -25.05
N TYR A 654 3.14 11.48 -26.15
CA TYR A 654 3.07 12.94 -26.14
C TYR A 654 1.97 13.46 -27.07
N PHE A 655 1.08 14.32 -26.56
CA PHE A 655 -0.03 14.85 -27.35
C PHE A 655 -0.43 16.28 -26.92
N ARG A 656 -0.46 17.19 -27.91
CA ARG A 656 -0.92 18.59 -27.82
C ARG A 656 -0.46 19.33 -26.56
N PRO A 657 0.87 19.48 -26.34
CA PRO A 657 1.45 20.12 -25.15
C PRO A 657 1.03 21.59 -24.94
N GLU A 658 0.42 22.22 -25.93
CA GLU A 658 -0.13 23.57 -25.87
C GLU A 658 -1.55 23.65 -25.28
N ARG A 659 -2.19 22.50 -24.96
CA ARG A 659 -3.56 22.41 -24.44
C ARG A 659 -3.64 21.56 -23.18
N GLU A 660 -4.52 21.95 -22.26
CA GLU A 660 -5.09 21.01 -21.29
C GLU A 660 -6.14 20.13 -21.99
N LEU A 661 -6.12 18.83 -21.71
CA LEU A 661 -6.96 17.83 -22.36
C LEU A 661 -7.87 17.18 -21.33
N VAL A 662 -9.16 17.46 -21.44
CA VAL A 662 -10.18 17.08 -20.45
C VAL A 662 -10.87 15.79 -20.89
N HIS A 663 -10.53 14.68 -20.23
CA HIS A 663 -11.11 13.35 -20.44
C HIS A 663 -11.10 12.90 -21.92
N SER A 664 -10.03 13.25 -22.64
CA SER A 664 -9.86 12.93 -24.06
C SER A 664 -9.58 11.43 -24.23
N ASN A 665 -10.51 10.71 -24.86
CA ASN A 665 -10.49 9.25 -25.03
C ASN A 665 -10.85 8.81 -26.47
N GLN A 666 -10.79 9.74 -27.41
CA GLN A 666 -11.22 9.54 -28.79
C GLN A 666 -10.25 8.62 -29.56
N ALA A 667 -10.68 7.98 -30.64
CA ALA A 667 -9.88 6.99 -31.37
C ALA A 667 -8.48 7.49 -31.82
N TYR A 668 -8.34 8.79 -32.14
CA TYR A 668 -7.06 9.40 -32.50
C TYR A 668 -6.03 9.43 -31.37
N ARG A 669 -6.43 9.11 -30.13
CA ARG A 669 -5.56 8.95 -28.96
C ARG A 669 -4.84 7.61 -28.90
N ASN A 670 -5.25 6.63 -29.71
CA ASN A 670 -4.66 5.28 -29.75
C ASN A 670 -4.51 4.60 -28.36
N TYR A 671 -5.42 4.88 -27.43
CA TYR A 671 -5.36 4.40 -26.04
C TYR A 671 -4.14 4.89 -25.23
N GLU A 672 -3.56 6.05 -25.57
CA GLU A 672 -2.43 6.67 -24.86
C GLU A 672 -2.73 8.09 -24.38
N GLN A 673 -2.27 8.41 -23.16
CA GLN A 673 -2.41 9.71 -22.52
C GLN A 673 -1.07 10.44 -22.40
N SER A 674 -1.06 11.78 -22.49
CA SER A 674 0.16 12.56 -22.71
C SER A 674 1.05 12.70 -21.47
N ASP A 675 2.31 12.29 -21.59
CA ASP A 675 3.38 12.41 -20.57
C ASP A 675 3.91 13.85 -20.42
N TYR A 676 3.28 14.84 -21.07
CA TYR A 676 3.44 16.26 -20.74
C TYR A 676 2.62 16.70 -19.50
N GLY A 677 1.89 15.78 -18.86
CA GLY A 677 1.07 16.04 -17.67
C GLY A 677 -0.21 16.86 -17.96
N ASN A 678 -0.58 17.00 -19.23
CA ASN A 678 -1.66 17.87 -19.70
C ASN A 678 -3.01 17.15 -19.91
N ASP A 679 -3.04 15.82 -19.89
CA ASP A 679 -4.27 15.01 -19.86
C ASP A 679 -4.76 14.77 -18.43
N ARG A 680 -6.06 15.00 -18.19
CA ARG A 680 -6.70 14.71 -16.89
C ARG A 680 -8.17 14.33 -17.04
N VAL A 681 -8.75 13.69 -16.02
CA VAL A 681 -10.17 13.33 -16.02
C VAL A 681 -11.11 14.53 -15.85
N GLY A 682 -12.40 14.37 -16.18
CA GLY A 682 -13.36 15.48 -16.17
C GLY A 682 -13.53 16.17 -14.82
N TRP A 683 -13.40 15.41 -13.73
CA TRP A 683 -13.43 15.91 -12.34
C TRP A 683 -12.05 16.29 -11.77
N GLY A 684 -10.97 15.97 -12.49
CA GLY A 684 -9.60 16.09 -12.02
C GLY A 684 -8.91 17.40 -12.40
N LYS A 685 -7.64 17.49 -12.03
CA LYS A 685 -6.72 18.61 -12.30
C LYS A 685 -5.36 18.08 -12.75
N THR A 686 -4.61 18.86 -13.52
CA THR A 686 -3.20 18.53 -13.84
C THR A 686 -2.35 18.51 -12.56
N ALA A 687 -1.21 17.83 -12.59
CA ALA A 687 -0.28 17.75 -11.47
C ALA A 687 0.10 19.14 -10.91
N THR A 688 0.36 20.09 -11.81
CA THR A 688 0.60 21.50 -11.46
C THR A 688 -0.59 22.14 -10.75
N ALA A 689 -1.82 21.95 -11.26
CA ALA A 689 -2.98 22.70 -10.76
C ALA A 689 -3.46 22.25 -9.37
N SER A 690 -3.35 20.96 -9.02
CA SER A 690 -3.62 20.53 -7.63
C SER A 690 -2.46 20.89 -6.68
N TRP A 691 -1.22 20.91 -7.16
CA TRP A 691 -0.07 21.28 -6.34
C TRP A 691 0.04 22.78 -6.08
N THR A 692 -0.15 23.67 -7.06
CA THR A 692 -0.07 25.13 -6.80
C THR A 692 -1.18 25.59 -5.87
N PHE A 693 -2.39 25.03 -6.01
CA PHE A 693 -3.48 25.23 -5.06
C PHE A 693 -3.09 24.83 -3.62
N ASP A 694 -2.59 23.61 -3.42
CA ASP A 694 -2.17 23.10 -2.11
C ASP A 694 -1.05 23.96 -1.52
N ARG A 695 0.03 24.15 -2.29
CA ARG A 695 1.19 25.00 -1.95
C ARG A 695 0.74 26.36 -1.41
N ASP A 696 -0.22 27.02 -2.04
CA ASP A 696 -0.61 28.39 -1.70
C ASP A 696 -1.63 28.50 -0.54
N ASN A 697 -2.17 27.39 -0.04
CA ASN A 697 -3.15 27.36 1.06
C ASN A 697 -2.59 26.64 2.30
N ALA A 698 -2.23 27.37 3.36
CA ALA A 698 -1.69 26.79 4.59
C ALA A 698 -2.72 25.93 5.36
N GLY A 699 -3.97 26.40 5.47
CA GLY A 699 -5.07 25.69 6.15
C GLY A 699 -5.63 24.46 5.41
N TYR A 700 -4.96 24.05 4.34
CA TYR A 700 -5.14 22.79 3.62
C TYR A 700 -3.85 22.00 3.85
N ALA A 701 -3.88 20.90 4.61
CA ALA A 701 -2.65 20.32 5.17
C ALA A 701 -1.74 19.58 4.18
N GLY A 702 -2.14 19.46 2.92
CA GLY A 702 -1.45 18.69 1.90
C GLY A 702 -2.43 17.84 1.09
N GLN A 703 -1.92 16.93 0.27
CA GLN A 703 -2.73 16.10 -0.62
C GLN A 703 -2.20 14.67 -0.77
N PHE A 704 -3.11 13.75 -1.09
CA PHE A 704 -2.79 12.41 -1.60
C PHE A 704 -3.20 12.32 -3.08
N ILE A 705 -2.20 12.27 -3.96
CA ILE A 705 -2.41 12.27 -5.42
C ILE A 705 -2.94 10.91 -5.87
N TRP A 706 -3.94 10.92 -6.76
CA TRP A 706 -4.37 9.75 -7.53
C TRP A 706 -3.55 9.62 -8.82
N THR A 707 -2.58 8.70 -8.94
CA THR A 707 -2.01 7.76 -7.95
C THR A 707 -0.48 7.83 -7.95
N GLY A 708 0.19 7.26 -6.94
CA GLY A 708 1.65 7.18 -6.91
C GLY A 708 2.22 6.32 -8.04
N THR A 709 1.71 5.09 -8.16
CA THR A 709 1.96 4.18 -9.28
C THR A 709 0.68 3.92 -10.07
N ASP A 710 0.79 3.51 -11.32
CA ASP A 710 -0.30 2.80 -12.01
C ASP A 710 -0.61 1.50 -11.25
N TYR A 711 -1.79 0.96 -11.50
CA TYR A 711 -2.34 -0.26 -10.89
C TYR A 711 -3.14 -1.02 -11.94
N ILE A 712 -3.36 -2.32 -11.75
CA ILE A 712 -4.17 -3.11 -12.68
C ILE A 712 -5.65 -2.73 -12.48
N GLY A 713 -6.40 -2.63 -13.58
CA GLY A 713 -7.75 -2.10 -13.57
C GLY A 713 -7.88 -0.58 -13.73
N GLU A 714 -9.10 -0.10 -13.45
CA GLU A 714 -9.62 1.27 -13.61
C GLU A 714 -8.99 2.14 -14.74
N PRO A 715 -9.00 1.68 -16.03
CA PRO A 715 -8.29 2.29 -17.15
C PRO A 715 -9.02 3.52 -17.74
N THR A 716 -9.37 4.46 -16.87
CA THR A 716 -9.93 5.77 -17.23
C THR A 716 -8.90 6.56 -18.07
N PRO A 717 -9.28 7.19 -19.20
CA PRO A 717 -10.64 7.54 -19.64
C PRO A 717 -11.36 6.53 -20.56
N TRP A 718 -10.89 5.28 -20.65
CA TRP A 718 -11.56 4.17 -21.35
C TRP A 718 -12.27 3.19 -20.38
N HIS A 719 -12.67 3.70 -19.21
CA HIS A 719 -13.33 2.94 -18.15
C HIS A 719 -14.59 2.22 -18.64
N ASN A 720 -14.65 0.90 -18.40
CA ASN A 720 -15.66 -0.07 -18.84
C ASN A 720 -16.00 -0.06 -20.35
N GLN A 721 -15.12 0.50 -21.18
CA GLN A 721 -15.16 0.29 -22.63
C GLN A 721 -14.54 -1.09 -22.96
N ASN A 722 -15.15 -2.17 -22.46
CA ASN A 722 -14.56 -3.52 -22.35
C ASN A 722 -14.00 -4.12 -23.66
N GLN A 723 -14.47 -3.69 -24.82
CA GLN A 723 -14.01 -4.16 -26.14
C GLN A 723 -12.81 -3.36 -26.68
N THR A 724 -12.33 -2.36 -25.94
CA THR A 724 -11.01 -1.72 -26.13
C THR A 724 -9.93 -2.55 -25.43
N PRO A 725 -8.64 -2.44 -25.79
CA PRO A 725 -7.63 -3.38 -25.30
C PRO A 725 -7.15 -3.12 -23.86
N VAL A 726 -7.51 -1.98 -23.27
CA VAL A 726 -6.95 -1.46 -22.01
C VAL A 726 -7.29 -2.32 -20.78
N LYS A 727 -6.34 -2.45 -19.86
CA LYS A 727 -6.46 -3.31 -18.65
C LYS A 727 -5.86 -2.74 -17.35
N SER A 728 -5.22 -1.58 -17.40
CA SER A 728 -4.55 -0.97 -16.23
C SER A 728 -4.59 0.55 -16.32
N SER A 729 -4.42 1.21 -15.18
CA SER A 729 -4.69 2.63 -15.04
C SER A 729 -3.61 3.52 -15.68
N TYR A 730 -3.99 4.77 -15.91
CA TYR A 730 -3.14 5.83 -16.44
C TYR A 730 -2.73 6.84 -15.34
N PHE A 731 -3.27 6.69 -14.13
CA PHE A 731 -3.25 7.69 -13.07
C PHE A 731 -1.89 7.85 -12.39
N GLY A 732 -1.03 6.83 -12.46
CA GLY A 732 0.26 6.79 -11.81
C GLY A 732 1.19 7.90 -12.25
N ILE A 733 2.02 8.35 -11.31
CA ILE A 733 3.21 9.15 -11.57
C ILE A 733 4.37 8.25 -12.03
N VAL A 734 4.29 6.96 -11.71
CA VAL A 734 5.16 5.86 -12.16
C VAL A 734 4.29 4.78 -12.82
N ASP A 735 4.78 4.05 -13.82
CA ASP A 735 4.03 2.95 -14.45
C ASP A 735 4.05 1.62 -13.64
N THR A 736 3.30 0.60 -14.07
CA THR A 736 3.25 -0.72 -13.38
C THR A 736 4.57 -1.49 -13.44
N ALA A 737 5.45 -1.18 -14.39
CA ALA A 737 6.81 -1.71 -14.46
C ALA A 737 7.75 -0.97 -13.47
N GLY A 738 7.24 0.03 -12.74
CA GLY A 738 8.01 0.83 -11.80
C GLY A 738 8.92 1.84 -12.49
N ILE A 739 8.66 2.22 -13.75
CA ILE A 739 9.43 3.20 -14.51
C ILE A 739 8.75 4.58 -14.36
N PRO A 740 9.47 5.64 -13.94
CA PRO A 740 8.90 6.97 -13.82
C PRO A 740 8.32 7.51 -15.12
N LYS A 741 7.15 8.17 -15.02
CA LYS A 741 6.62 9.10 -16.02
C LYS A 741 7.19 10.50 -15.75
N HIS A 742 7.06 11.47 -16.65
CA HIS A 742 7.76 12.75 -16.50
C HIS A 742 7.30 13.59 -15.29
N ASP A 743 6.03 13.49 -14.90
CA ASP A 743 5.53 14.18 -13.70
C ASP A 743 6.20 13.71 -12.39
N TYR A 744 6.89 12.55 -12.37
CA TYR A 744 7.75 12.16 -11.24
C TYR A 744 8.82 13.22 -10.96
N TYR A 745 9.37 13.79 -12.03
CA TYR A 745 10.42 14.80 -11.95
C TYR A 745 9.86 16.20 -11.70
N LEU A 746 8.59 16.46 -12.07
CA LEU A 746 7.82 17.62 -11.59
C LEU A 746 7.69 17.55 -10.06
N TYR A 747 7.15 16.46 -9.50
CA TYR A 747 7.00 16.35 -8.05
C TYR A 747 8.36 16.39 -7.34
N GLN A 748 9.38 15.73 -7.88
CA GLN A 748 10.75 15.82 -7.33
C GLN A 748 11.32 17.25 -7.35
N SER A 749 11.06 18.06 -8.39
CA SER A 749 11.53 19.47 -8.42
C SER A 749 10.79 20.37 -7.42
N GLN A 750 9.57 20.02 -7.02
CA GLN A 750 8.80 20.80 -6.05
C GLN A 750 8.94 20.34 -4.60
N TRP A 751 9.24 19.06 -4.36
CA TRP A 751 9.22 18.43 -3.02
C TRP A 751 10.60 18.02 -2.50
N VAL A 752 11.62 17.88 -3.35
CA VAL A 752 13.00 17.64 -2.90
C VAL A 752 13.82 18.91 -3.05
N SER A 753 14.43 19.38 -1.96
CA SER A 753 15.27 20.57 -1.99
C SER A 753 16.53 20.35 -2.85
N ALA A 754 17.01 21.41 -3.49
CA ALA A 754 18.27 21.39 -4.24
C ALA A 754 19.50 21.10 -3.36
N GLU A 755 19.36 21.24 -2.03
CA GLU A 755 20.35 20.83 -1.02
C GLU A 755 20.34 19.31 -0.79
N LYS A 756 19.17 18.68 -0.66
CA LYS A 756 19.08 17.20 -0.50
C LYS A 756 19.43 16.47 -1.80
N LYS A 757 18.99 17.00 -2.95
CA LYS A 757 19.21 16.41 -4.27
C LYS A 757 19.04 17.47 -5.37
N PRO A 758 20.11 18.13 -5.85
CA PRO A 758 20.00 19.01 -7.00
C PRO A 758 19.66 18.18 -8.24
N MET A 759 18.64 18.58 -9.00
CA MET A 759 18.19 17.82 -10.16
C MET A 759 17.72 18.71 -11.31
N VAL A 760 17.77 18.15 -12.51
CA VAL A 760 17.08 18.65 -13.71
C VAL A 760 16.65 17.44 -14.53
N HIS A 761 15.53 17.54 -15.24
CA HIS A 761 14.99 16.47 -16.08
C HIS A 761 14.33 17.06 -17.33
N LEU A 762 14.67 16.52 -18.50
CA LEU A 762 14.15 16.93 -19.81
C LEU A 762 12.99 16.06 -20.31
N LEU A 763 12.03 16.72 -20.96
CA LEU A 763 11.01 16.12 -21.80
C LEU A 763 10.76 17.01 -23.03
N PRO A 764 10.30 16.47 -24.17
CA PRO A 764 10.01 15.07 -24.47
C PRO A 764 11.28 14.31 -24.91
N HIS A 765 11.16 13.16 -25.58
CA HIS A 765 12.29 12.50 -26.25
C HIS A 765 12.82 13.30 -27.46
N TRP A 766 13.98 12.93 -28.03
CA TRP A 766 14.58 13.63 -29.19
C TRP A 766 14.62 12.81 -30.50
N ASN A 767 13.59 12.01 -30.75
CA ASN A 767 13.32 11.33 -32.02
C ASN A 767 12.03 11.90 -32.63
N TRP A 768 12.14 12.68 -33.71
CA TRP A 768 11.01 13.39 -34.36
C TRP A 768 11.02 13.24 -35.88
N GLU A 769 11.72 12.21 -36.38
CA GLU A 769 11.74 11.76 -37.77
C GLU A 769 10.40 11.17 -38.23
N ASN A 770 9.55 10.68 -37.32
CA ASN A 770 8.19 10.24 -37.62
C ASN A 770 7.24 11.46 -37.73
N PRO A 771 6.64 11.73 -38.91
CA PRO A 771 5.81 12.92 -39.11
C PRO A 771 4.56 12.95 -38.23
N THR A 772 3.91 11.80 -37.99
CA THR A 772 2.67 11.72 -37.21
C THR A 772 2.92 11.95 -35.72
N LEU A 773 4.01 11.41 -35.16
CA LEU A 773 4.43 11.74 -33.80
C LEU A 773 4.77 13.24 -33.69
N LYS A 774 5.50 13.78 -34.67
CA LYS A 774 5.84 15.21 -34.68
C LYS A 774 4.61 16.12 -34.79
N GLU A 775 3.65 15.81 -35.66
CA GLU A 775 2.42 16.60 -35.87
C GLU A 775 1.55 16.69 -34.60
N ASN A 776 1.61 15.67 -33.72
CA ASN A 776 0.90 15.67 -32.44
C ASN A 776 1.52 16.59 -31.37
N VAL A 777 2.78 17.00 -31.54
CA VAL A 777 3.60 17.65 -30.49
C VAL A 777 4.14 19.02 -30.90
N ALA A 778 4.48 19.20 -32.18
CA ALA A 778 5.08 20.42 -32.67
C ALA A 778 4.09 21.60 -32.66
N ASP A 779 4.62 22.80 -32.45
CA ASP A 779 3.86 24.05 -32.61
C ASP A 779 3.67 24.44 -34.08
N ALA A 780 2.97 25.56 -34.32
CA ALA A 780 2.62 26.02 -35.66
C ALA A 780 3.84 26.34 -36.56
N ASP A 781 5.00 26.61 -35.95
CA ASP A 781 6.26 26.87 -36.64
C ASP A 781 7.10 25.57 -36.82
N GLY A 782 6.58 24.42 -36.38
CA GLY A 782 7.22 23.11 -36.51
C GLY A 782 8.27 22.80 -35.44
N ASN A 783 8.32 23.58 -34.35
CA ASN A 783 9.26 23.40 -33.24
C ASN A 783 8.69 22.47 -32.17
N ILE A 784 9.56 21.76 -31.46
CA ILE A 784 9.21 20.90 -30.33
C ILE A 784 9.23 21.72 -29.03
N PRO A 785 8.18 21.67 -28.19
CA PRO A 785 8.17 22.28 -26.86
C PRO A 785 9.01 21.44 -25.87
N VAL A 786 10.30 21.75 -25.76
CA VAL A 786 11.22 21.11 -24.80
C VAL A 786 11.03 21.76 -23.43
N ARG A 787 10.75 20.97 -22.39
CA ARG A 787 10.58 21.42 -21.01
C ARG A 787 11.67 20.84 -20.12
N ALA A 788 12.03 21.60 -19.08
CA ALA A 788 12.89 21.15 -17.99
C ALA A 788 12.18 21.36 -16.64
N TYR A 789 12.01 20.27 -15.87
CA TYR A 789 11.73 20.32 -14.44
C TYR A 789 13.06 20.41 -13.69
N SER A 790 13.18 21.29 -12.69
CA SER A 790 14.40 21.45 -11.89
C SER A 790 14.12 22.21 -10.60
N ASN A 791 14.83 21.86 -9.52
CA ASN A 791 14.85 22.63 -8.28
C ASN A 791 15.97 23.70 -8.23
N ALA A 792 16.82 23.76 -9.28
CA ALA A 792 17.89 24.74 -9.43
C ALA A 792 17.36 26.10 -9.89
N ALA A 793 18.05 27.19 -9.51
CA ALA A 793 17.60 28.55 -9.80
C ALA A 793 17.55 28.90 -11.31
N SER A 794 18.44 28.30 -12.11
CA SER A 794 18.41 28.49 -13.58
C SER A 794 18.87 27.24 -14.33
N VAL A 795 18.37 27.09 -15.56
CA VAL A 795 18.74 26.00 -16.48
C VAL A 795 19.14 26.62 -17.83
N GLU A 796 20.26 26.14 -18.38
CA GLU A 796 20.72 26.48 -19.72
C GLU A 796 20.61 25.24 -20.63
N LEU A 797 19.87 25.37 -21.73
CA LEU A 797 19.65 24.29 -22.69
C LEU A 797 20.65 24.42 -23.85
N PHE A 798 21.23 23.31 -24.28
CA PHE A 798 22.16 23.24 -25.41
C PHE A 798 21.67 22.22 -26.43
N LEU A 799 21.82 22.51 -27.72
CA LEU A 799 21.58 21.60 -28.85
C LEU A 799 22.87 21.43 -29.64
N ASN A 800 23.38 20.20 -29.72
CA ASN A 800 24.65 19.86 -30.39
C ASN A 800 25.84 20.75 -29.94
N GLY A 801 25.84 21.15 -28.66
CA GLY A 801 26.85 22.02 -28.04
C GLY A 801 26.59 23.52 -28.15
N ASN A 802 25.63 23.95 -28.98
CA ASN A 802 25.23 25.36 -29.12
C ASN A 802 24.19 25.72 -28.06
N THR A 803 24.35 26.86 -27.36
CA THR A 803 23.37 27.31 -26.36
C THR A 803 22.07 27.78 -27.03
N LEU A 804 20.94 27.30 -26.52
CA LEU A 804 19.58 27.76 -26.83
C LEU A 804 19.10 28.81 -25.80
N GLY A 805 20.02 29.31 -24.97
CA GLY A 805 19.80 30.38 -24.01
C GLY A 805 19.43 29.87 -22.61
N LYS A 806 20.01 30.51 -21.58
CA LYS A 806 19.67 30.28 -20.18
C LYS A 806 18.30 30.86 -19.83
N LYS A 807 17.51 30.10 -19.06
CA LYS A 807 16.30 30.59 -18.40
C LYS A 807 16.42 30.42 -16.88
N THR A 808 15.76 31.30 -16.13
CA THR A 808 15.82 31.39 -14.67
C THR A 808 14.41 31.29 -14.13
N PHE A 809 14.18 30.55 -13.04
CA PHE A 809 12.87 30.50 -12.40
C PHE A 809 12.60 31.80 -11.61
N THR A 810 11.33 32.17 -11.53
CA THR A 810 10.86 33.26 -10.67
C THR A 810 10.72 32.73 -9.24
N LYS A 811 11.62 33.16 -8.35
CA LYS A 811 11.54 32.90 -6.91
C LYS A 811 10.41 33.73 -6.29
N LYS A 812 9.50 33.10 -5.55
CA LYS A 812 8.31 33.71 -4.92
C LYS A 812 8.09 33.19 -3.51
N GLN A 813 7.14 33.78 -2.80
CA GLN A 813 6.64 33.31 -1.50
C GLN A 813 5.11 33.17 -1.52
N THR A 814 4.59 32.26 -0.70
CA THR A 814 3.16 32.17 -0.36
C THR A 814 2.77 33.32 0.58
N SER A 815 1.46 33.50 0.83
CA SER A 815 0.96 34.52 1.76
C SER A 815 1.42 34.31 3.21
N ASP A 816 1.79 33.07 3.58
CA ASP A 816 2.41 32.69 4.86
C ASP A 816 3.95 32.57 4.79
N GLY A 817 4.59 33.06 3.72
CA GLY A 817 6.05 33.25 3.63
C GLY A 817 6.87 32.04 3.16
N ARG A 818 6.26 30.89 2.86
CA ARG A 818 6.98 29.71 2.33
C ARG A 818 7.48 30.00 0.91
N THR A 819 8.77 29.77 0.67
CA THR A 819 9.41 30.09 -0.61
C THR A 819 9.17 29.00 -1.66
N TYR A 820 8.97 29.39 -2.93
CA TYR A 820 8.85 28.48 -4.06
C TYR A 820 9.43 29.08 -5.36
N GLN A 821 9.46 28.28 -6.42
CA GLN A 821 9.86 28.66 -7.77
C GLN A 821 8.73 28.40 -8.78
N GLU A 822 8.62 29.23 -9.82
CA GLU A 822 7.78 29.01 -11.01
C GLU A 822 8.48 29.51 -12.29
N GLY A 823 8.00 29.08 -13.46
CA GLY A 823 8.59 29.35 -14.77
C GLY A 823 8.28 30.74 -15.33
N ALA A 824 7.89 30.79 -16.61
CA ALA A 824 7.63 32.05 -17.32
C ALA A 824 6.21 32.60 -17.08
N LYS A 825 5.28 31.77 -16.61
CA LYS A 825 3.92 32.16 -16.19
C LYS A 825 3.53 31.48 -14.87
N PRO A 826 2.56 32.04 -14.12
CA PRO A 826 1.87 31.31 -13.06
C PRO A 826 1.29 30.00 -13.61
N ASN A 827 1.45 28.91 -12.85
CA ASN A 827 1.11 27.53 -13.25
C ASN A 827 1.95 26.94 -14.40
N GLU A 828 3.13 27.50 -14.69
CA GLU A 828 4.23 26.78 -15.33
C GLU A 828 5.26 26.42 -14.25
N LEU A 829 5.46 25.14 -13.95
CA LEU A 829 6.45 24.65 -12.97
C LEU A 829 7.73 24.13 -13.65
N TYR A 830 7.98 24.61 -14.86
CA TYR A 830 9.05 24.19 -15.74
C TYR A 830 9.60 25.40 -16.50
N LEU A 831 10.80 25.24 -17.06
CA LEU A 831 11.34 26.14 -18.07
C LEU A 831 11.10 25.49 -19.44
N GLU A 832 10.51 26.23 -20.40
CA GLU A 832 10.19 25.71 -21.75
C GLU A 832 10.99 26.45 -22.83
N TRP A 833 11.49 25.72 -23.83
CA TRP A 833 12.06 26.23 -25.07
C TRP A 833 11.27 25.67 -26.26
N LYS A 834 11.00 26.49 -27.28
CA LYS A 834 10.57 26.01 -28.59
C LYS A 834 11.82 25.73 -29.41
N VAL A 835 12.03 24.47 -29.79
CA VAL A 835 13.28 24.01 -30.41
C VAL A 835 13.00 23.40 -31.78
N ALA A 836 13.57 23.98 -32.83
CA ALA A 836 13.56 23.38 -34.16
C ALA A 836 14.28 22.02 -34.11
N PHE A 837 13.66 20.98 -34.67
CA PHE A 837 14.23 19.63 -34.59
C PHE A 837 15.47 19.49 -35.49
N GLU A 838 16.64 19.44 -34.85
CA GLU A 838 17.90 18.96 -35.41
C GLU A 838 18.30 17.68 -34.66
N ALA A 839 18.56 16.60 -35.40
CA ALA A 839 18.96 15.33 -34.78
C ALA A 839 20.32 15.45 -34.08
N GLY A 840 20.45 14.83 -32.90
CA GLY A 840 21.69 14.90 -32.12
C GLY A 840 21.45 14.83 -30.62
N THR A 841 22.02 15.76 -29.84
CA THR A 841 21.90 15.79 -28.37
C THR A 841 21.36 17.13 -27.89
N LEU A 842 20.31 17.06 -27.05
CA LEU A 842 19.96 18.15 -26.14
C LEU A 842 20.59 17.88 -24.77
N GLU A 843 21.19 18.90 -24.17
CA GLU A 843 21.73 18.86 -22.80
C GLU A 843 21.21 20.04 -21.99
N ALA A 844 20.71 19.78 -20.79
CA ALA A 844 20.32 20.78 -19.81
C ALA A 844 21.41 20.92 -18.74
N VAL A 845 21.83 22.16 -18.46
CA VAL A 845 22.82 22.50 -17.43
C VAL A 845 22.17 23.36 -16.36
N ALA A 846 21.92 22.77 -15.19
CA ALA A 846 21.21 23.40 -14.09
C ALA A 846 22.19 24.01 -13.06
N ARG A 847 21.84 25.21 -12.58
CA ARG A 847 22.74 26.07 -11.80
C ARG A 847 22.07 26.70 -10.58
N ASP A 848 22.86 26.89 -9.53
CA ASP A 848 22.46 27.65 -8.33
C ASP A 848 22.35 29.17 -8.58
N GLU A 849 22.01 29.93 -7.54
CA GLU A 849 21.88 31.40 -7.61
C GLU A 849 23.23 32.11 -7.85
N ALA A 850 24.36 31.45 -7.59
CA ALA A 850 25.71 31.95 -7.87
C ALA A 850 26.21 31.58 -9.28
N GLY A 851 25.52 30.70 -10.00
CA GLY A 851 25.85 30.24 -11.35
C GLY A 851 26.69 28.95 -11.41
N ASN A 852 27.00 28.33 -10.27
CA ASN A 852 27.69 27.04 -10.20
C ASN A 852 26.79 25.94 -10.80
N ILE A 853 27.40 24.96 -11.48
CA ILE A 853 26.65 23.85 -12.07
C ILE A 853 26.39 22.82 -10.97
N ILE A 854 25.12 22.51 -10.71
CA ILE A 854 24.70 21.59 -9.64
C ILE A 854 23.99 20.32 -10.16
N ALA A 855 23.44 20.34 -11.38
CA ALA A 855 22.91 19.15 -12.05
C ALA A 855 23.01 19.27 -13.58
N ARG A 856 22.92 18.13 -14.27
CA ARG A 856 22.83 18.03 -15.72
C ARG A 856 21.89 16.89 -16.11
N ASP A 857 21.23 17.02 -17.26
CA ASP A 857 20.48 15.95 -17.91
C ASP A 857 20.64 16.04 -19.44
N LYS A 858 20.43 14.92 -20.15
CA LYS A 858 20.59 14.87 -21.61
C LYS A 858 19.64 13.87 -22.27
N ILE A 859 19.18 14.23 -23.46
CA ILE A 859 18.41 13.37 -24.36
C ILE A 859 19.08 13.36 -25.74
N VAL A 860 19.12 12.19 -26.37
CA VAL A 860 19.88 11.94 -27.61
C VAL A 860 18.95 11.29 -28.63
N THR A 861 18.98 11.74 -29.88
CA THR A 861 18.33 11.05 -30.99
C THR A 861 18.97 9.68 -31.18
N ALA A 862 18.20 8.63 -30.90
CA ALA A 862 18.64 7.26 -31.13
C ALA A 862 18.56 6.90 -32.61
N GLY A 863 19.49 6.08 -33.09
CA GLY A 863 19.38 5.41 -34.37
C GLY A 863 18.48 4.16 -34.32
N GLU A 864 18.49 3.38 -35.41
CA GLU A 864 17.77 2.11 -35.49
C GLU A 864 18.15 1.12 -34.35
N PRO A 865 17.19 0.32 -33.83
CA PRO A 865 17.45 -0.75 -32.89
C PRO A 865 18.59 -1.68 -33.32
N ALA A 866 19.55 -1.91 -32.42
CA ALA A 866 20.71 -2.78 -32.65
C ALA A 866 20.94 -3.80 -31.53
N GLY A 867 20.38 -3.62 -30.33
CA GLY A 867 20.56 -4.54 -29.22
C GLY A 867 19.55 -4.40 -28.09
N VAL A 868 19.53 -5.41 -27.21
CA VAL A 868 18.82 -5.38 -25.93
C VAL A 868 19.85 -5.17 -24.82
N ARG A 869 19.77 -4.04 -24.10
CA ARG A 869 20.56 -3.81 -22.88
C ARG A 869 19.76 -4.31 -21.67
N LEU A 870 20.42 -5.04 -20.77
CA LEU A 870 19.88 -5.34 -19.44
C LEU A 870 20.51 -4.40 -18.40
N VAL A 871 19.67 -3.80 -17.55
CA VAL A 871 20.08 -2.91 -16.46
C VAL A 871 19.53 -3.47 -15.16
N LYS A 872 20.42 -3.89 -14.26
CA LYS A 872 20.07 -4.43 -12.94
C LYS A 872 19.98 -3.29 -11.92
N GLU A 873 18.98 -3.34 -11.04
CA GLU A 873 18.95 -2.48 -9.85
C GLU A 873 19.95 -2.96 -8.78
N GLU A 874 20.05 -4.28 -8.58
CA GLU A 874 20.88 -4.88 -7.53
C GLU A 874 22.14 -5.58 -8.10
N ASN A 875 23.17 -5.75 -7.27
CA ASN A 875 24.34 -6.59 -7.58
C ASN A 875 24.19 -8.03 -7.06
N ALA A 876 23.54 -8.18 -5.91
CA ALA A 876 23.24 -9.43 -5.24
C ALA A 876 21.89 -9.29 -4.50
N ILE A 877 21.26 -10.41 -4.13
CA ILE A 877 20.05 -10.46 -3.30
C ILE A 877 20.16 -11.60 -2.26
N ALA A 878 19.29 -11.60 -1.25
CA ALA A 878 19.24 -12.67 -0.27
C ALA A 878 18.84 -14.02 -0.91
N ALA A 879 19.49 -15.11 -0.50
CA ALA A 879 19.13 -16.48 -0.85
C ALA A 879 18.08 -17.04 0.14
N ASP A 880 16.90 -16.42 0.17
CA ASP A 880 15.83 -16.69 1.14
C ASP A 880 14.50 -17.14 0.51
N GLY A 881 14.44 -17.25 -0.83
CA GLY A 881 13.23 -17.60 -1.57
C GLY A 881 12.18 -16.48 -1.64
N LYS A 882 12.49 -15.25 -1.21
CA LYS A 882 11.53 -14.14 -1.11
C LYS A 882 12.04 -12.84 -1.71
N ASP A 883 13.31 -12.51 -1.46
CA ASP A 883 13.97 -11.35 -2.03
C ASP A 883 14.02 -11.48 -3.55
N LEU A 884 13.95 -10.34 -4.24
CA LEU A 884 13.83 -10.27 -5.67
C LEU A 884 14.57 -9.05 -6.22
N THR A 885 14.81 -9.05 -7.52
CA THR A 885 15.43 -7.92 -8.21
C THR A 885 14.69 -7.61 -9.50
N TYR A 886 14.63 -6.32 -9.80
CA TYR A 886 14.10 -5.78 -11.05
C TYR A 886 15.28 -5.58 -12.01
N ILE A 887 15.17 -6.18 -13.18
CA ILE A 887 16.14 -6.05 -14.27
C ILE A 887 15.40 -5.43 -15.46
N TYR A 888 15.65 -4.16 -15.72
CA TYR A 888 15.10 -3.51 -16.90
C TYR A 888 15.73 -4.08 -18.16
N TYR A 889 14.93 -4.16 -19.21
CA TYR A 889 15.42 -4.34 -20.57
C TYR A 889 15.13 -3.07 -21.38
N GLU A 890 16.13 -2.63 -22.13
CA GLU A 890 16.05 -1.44 -22.98
C GLU A 890 16.44 -1.81 -24.42
N ILE A 891 15.62 -1.40 -25.39
CA ILE A 891 15.99 -1.48 -26.80
C ILE A 891 16.92 -0.31 -27.12
N VAL A 892 18.12 -0.60 -27.58
CA VAL A 892 19.17 0.40 -27.81
C VAL A 892 19.69 0.39 -29.24
N ASP A 893 20.10 1.57 -29.72
CA ASP A 893 20.81 1.74 -30.97
C ASP A 893 22.26 1.22 -30.92
N SER A 894 22.98 1.31 -32.03
CA SER A 894 24.37 0.85 -32.15
C SER A 894 25.38 1.64 -31.28
N LYS A 895 24.97 2.76 -30.66
CA LYS A 895 25.76 3.59 -29.73
C LYS A 895 25.33 3.40 -28.27
N GLY A 896 24.23 2.69 -28.01
CA GLY A 896 23.68 2.49 -26.67
C GLY A 896 22.65 3.53 -26.22
N ASN A 897 22.13 4.38 -27.12
CA ASN A 897 20.99 5.25 -26.84
C ASN A 897 19.71 4.41 -26.81
N VAL A 898 18.79 4.65 -25.87
CA VAL A 898 17.49 3.96 -25.86
C VAL A 898 16.65 4.48 -27.03
N VAL A 899 16.11 3.58 -27.85
CA VAL A 899 15.21 3.94 -28.95
C VAL A 899 13.82 4.22 -28.35
N PRO A 900 13.39 5.49 -28.26
CA PRO A 900 12.31 5.87 -27.34
C PRO A 900 10.91 5.48 -27.83
N THR A 901 10.79 5.04 -29.08
CA THR A 901 9.57 4.57 -29.75
C THR A 901 9.54 3.04 -29.95
N ALA A 902 10.60 2.32 -29.54
CA ALA A 902 10.75 0.90 -29.86
C ALA A 902 9.82 0.00 -29.03
N ASN A 903 9.22 -0.98 -29.72
CA ASN A 903 8.24 -1.93 -29.17
C ASN A 903 8.61 -3.41 -29.43
N ASN A 904 9.88 -3.68 -29.71
CA ASN A 904 10.38 -5.02 -30.09
C ASN A 904 10.04 -6.08 -29.04
N LEU A 905 9.64 -7.28 -29.50
CA LEU A 905 9.41 -8.44 -28.65
C LEU A 905 10.74 -8.98 -28.11
N VAL A 906 10.87 -9.03 -26.79
CA VAL A 906 12.02 -9.61 -26.09
C VAL A 906 11.65 -10.98 -25.51
N ARG A 907 12.58 -11.93 -25.59
CA ARG A 907 12.47 -13.31 -25.13
C ARG A 907 13.53 -13.56 -24.05
N PHE A 908 13.14 -14.13 -22.92
CA PHE A 908 13.99 -14.24 -21.73
C PHE A 908 14.37 -15.69 -21.42
N GLN A 909 15.60 -15.89 -20.97
CA GLN A 909 16.11 -17.16 -20.47
C GLN A 909 16.83 -16.94 -19.14
N LEU A 910 16.49 -17.73 -18.11
CA LEU A 910 17.12 -17.67 -16.79
C LEU A 910 17.84 -18.98 -16.49
N HIS A 911 19.07 -18.88 -16.00
CA HIS A 911 19.87 -20.03 -15.57
C HIS A 911 20.46 -19.79 -14.18
N GLY A 912 20.33 -20.75 -13.26
CA GLY A 912 20.93 -20.70 -11.92
C GLY A 912 19.92 -20.59 -10.77
N GLN A 913 20.35 -20.01 -9.64
CA GLN A 913 19.62 -19.97 -8.37
C GLN A 913 18.57 -18.83 -8.31
N GLY A 914 17.61 -18.81 -9.22
CA GLY A 914 16.51 -17.84 -9.23
C GLY A 914 15.36 -18.24 -10.15
N GLN A 915 14.22 -17.55 -10.03
CA GLN A 915 13.00 -17.80 -10.80
C GLN A 915 12.45 -16.49 -11.37
N ILE A 916 12.07 -16.44 -12.66
CA ILE A 916 11.31 -15.31 -13.20
C ILE A 916 9.89 -15.37 -12.61
N VAL A 917 9.42 -14.27 -12.02
CA VAL A 917 8.10 -14.18 -11.37
C VAL A 917 7.17 -13.13 -11.98
N GLY A 918 7.69 -12.29 -12.89
CA GLY A 918 6.90 -11.32 -13.64
C GLY A 918 7.69 -10.64 -14.77
N VAL A 919 6.98 -10.23 -15.83
CA VAL A 919 7.49 -9.36 -16.90
C VAL A 919 6.49 -8.24 -17.22
N ASP A 920 6.98 -7.02 -17.39
CA ASP A 920 6.14 -5.85 -17.68
C ASP A 920 6.83 -4.87 -18.66
N ASN A 921 6.05 -3.91 -19.14
CA ASN A 921 6.43 -2.75 -19.93
C ASN A 921 5.64 -1.48 -19.56
N GLY A 922 4.62 -1.55 -18.69
CA GLY A 922 3.82 -0.40 -18.26
C GLY A 922 2.77 0.08 -19.28
N GLU A 923 2.60 -0.62 -20.40
CA GLU A 923 1.65 -0.28 -21.45
C GLU A 923 0.21 -0.57 -20.98
N GLN A 924 -0.63 0.46 -20.84
CA GLN A 924 -2.02 0.32 -20.40
C GLN A 924 -2.88 -0.51 -21.36
N ALA A 925 -2.59 -0.38 -22.67
CA ALA A 925 -3.25 -1.07 -23.77
C ALA A 925 -2.69 -2.48 -24.09
N SER A 926 -1.60 -2.91 -23.45
CA SER A 926 -1.04 -4.25 -23.69
C SER A 926 -1.94 -5.33 -23.07
N ARG A 927 -2.19 -6.40 -23.83
CA ARG A 927 -2.83 -7.63 -23.33
C ARG A 927 -1.84 -8.80 -23.26
N GLU A 928 -0.55 -8.51 -23.21
CA GLU A 928 0.49 -9.50 -22.99
C GLU A 928 0.46 -10.01 -21.55
N ARG A 929 0.62 -11.32 -21.35
CA ARG A 929 0.74 -11.92 -20.01
C ARG A 929 1.82 -11.24 -19.17
N TYR A 930 1.54 -11.15 -17.88
CA TYR A 930 2.50 -10.77 -16.84
C TYR A 930 3.36 -11.95 -16.37
N LYS A 931 2.82 -13.18 -16.48
CA LYS A 931 3.46 -14.45 -16.11
C LYS A 931 3.89 -15.23 -17.37
N GLU A 932 4.38 -16.45 -17.17
CA GLU A 932 4.83 -17.34 -18.25
C GLU A 932 3.76 -17.64 -19.32
N GLN A 933 4.23 -17.89 -20.54
CA GLN A 933 3.41 -18.37 -21.66
C GLN A 933 3.02 -19.85 -21.43
N ALA A 934 2.02 -20.34 -22.16
CA ALA A 934 1.51 -21.71 -22.01
C ALA A 934 2.54 -22.82 -22.36
N ASP A 935 3.66 -22.48 -23.00
CA ASP A 935 4.80 -23.37 -23.27
C ASP A 935 5.94 -23.26 -22.24
N GLY A 936 5.75 -22.46 -21.18
CA GLY A 936 6.78 -22.15 -20.17
C GLY A 936 7.80 -21.10 -20.61
N SER A 937 7.65 -20.48 -21.79
CA SER A 937 8.52 -19.40 -22.23
C SER A 937 8.17 -18.06 -21.56
N TRP A 938 9.16 -17.16 -21.47
CA TRP A 938 8.98 -15.81 -20.94
C TRP A 938 9.29 -14.79 -22.03
N ILE A 939 8.29 -13.99 -22.41
CA ILE A 939 8.39 -12.98 -23.46
C ILE A 939 7.64 -11.70 -23.07
N ARG A 940 8.11 -10.54 -23.53
CA ARG A 940 7.43 -9.24 -23.40
C ARG A 940 7.94 -8.24 -24.45
N LYS A 941 7.07 -7.46 -25.06
CA LYS A 941 7.44 -6.29 -25.88
C LYS A 941 8.04 -5.21 -24.99
N ALA A 942 9.06 -4.51 -25.48
CA ALA A 942 9.31 -3.16 -24.97
C ALA A 942 8.08 -2.26 -25.19
N PHE A 943 7.92 -1.24 -24.37
CA PHE A 943 7.00 -0.13 -24.61
C PHE A 943 7.77 1.18 -24.46
N ASN A 944 7.74 2.01 -25.50
CA ASN A 944 8.55 3.23 -25.61
C ASN A 944 10.00 3.00 -25.16
N GLY A 945 10.63 2.00 -25.79
CA GLY A 945 12.03 1.60 -25.60
C GLY A 945 12.34 0.71 -24.40
N LYS A 946 11.41 0.48 -23.46
CA LYS A 946 11.72 -0.14 -22.16
C LYS A 946 10.71 -1.17 -21.65
N GLY A 947 11.16 -2.01 -20.72
CA GLY A 947 10.32 -2.76 -19.79
C GLY A 947 11.17 -3.40 -18.68
N VAL A 948 10.59 -4.33 -17.90
CA VAL A 948 11.26 -4.97 -16.75
C VAL A 948 10.99 -6.48 -16.65
N VAL A 949 11.97 -7.21 -16.13
CA VAL A 949 11.88 -8.61 -15.69
C VAL A 949 12.10 -8.66 -14.18
N ILE A 950 11.22 -9.35 -13.46
CA ILE A 950 11.32 -9.55 -12.01
C ILE A 950 11.82 -10.97 -11.74
N VAL A 951 12.95 -11.09 -11.03
CA VAL A 951 13.55 -12.39 -10.68
C VAL A 951 13.60 -12.54 -9.16
N LYS A 952 12.92 -13.56 -8.64
CA LYS A 952 12.94 -13.98 -7.23
C LYS A 952 14.12 -14.91 -6.97
N SER A 953 14.68 -14.84 -5.76
CA SER A 953 15.74 -15.73 -5.30
C SER A 953 15.25 -17.18 -5.12
N THR A 954 16.17 -18.07 -4.78
CA THR A 954 15.86 -19.36 -4.16
C THR A 954 16.60 -19.44 -2.82
N GLU A 955 16.22 -20.37 -1.94
CA GLU A 955 16.94 -20.65 -0.69
C GLU A 955 18.41 -21.11 -0.91
N GLN A 956 18.79 -21.40 -2.17
CA GLN A 956 20.14 -21.82 -2.52
C GLN A 956 21.02 -20.61 -2.87
N ALA A 957 22.05 -20.40 -2.05
CA ALA A 957 23.11 -19.43 -2.35
C ALA A 957 23.89 -19.83 -3.61
N GLY A 958 24.29 -18.85 -4.40
CA GLY A 958 24.88 -19.06 -5.72
C GLY A 958 24.74 -17.83 -6.60
N LYS A 959 24.19 -18.00 -7.80
CA LYS A 959 23.91 -16.91 -8.73
C LYS A 959 22.87 -17.32 -9.77
N PHE A 960 22.21 -16.33 -10.39
CA PHE A 960 21.47 -16.53 -11.64
C PHE A 960 21.98 -15.61 -12.74
N THR A 961 21.76 -16.03 -13.99
CA THR A 961 22.08 -15.26 -15.20
C THR A 961 20.83 -15.15 -16.06
N LEU A 962 20.36 -13.92 -16.25
CA LEU A 962 19.26 -13.59 -17.15
C LEU A 962 19.86 -13.21 -18.52
N THR A 963 19.36 -13.83 -19.57
CA THR A 963 19.67 -13.52 -20.97
C THR A 963 18.41 -13.06 -21.68
N ALA A 964 18.53 -12.02 -22.52
CA ALA A 964 17.43 -11.41 -23.24
C ALA A 964 17.75 -11.32 -24.75
N HIS A 965 16.87 -11.89 -25.56
CA HIS A 965 16.98 -11.96 -27.01
C HIS A 965 15.85 -11.18 -27.66
N SER A 966 16.09 -10.54 -28.79
CA SER A 966 15.05 -9.97 -29.65
C SER A 966 15.44 -10.21 -31.09
N ASP A 967 14.46 -10.45 -31.96
CA ASP A 967 14.70 -10.92 -33.32
C ASP A 967 15.51 -9.87 -34.10
N PHE A 968 16.59 -10.31 -34.77
CA PHE A 968 17.63 -9.50 -35.44
C PHE A 968 18.48 -8.54 -34.55
N LEU A 969 18.23 -8.45 -33.24
CA LEU A 969 19.00 -7.59 -32.33
C LEU A 969 20.11 -8.35 -31.58
N LYS A 970 21.19 -7.65 -31.22
CA LYS A 970 22.22 -8.18 -30.31
C LYS A 970 21.61 -8.48 -28.95
N SER A 971 21.69 -9.74 -28.52
CA SER A 971 21.20 -10.19 -27.21
C SER A 971 22.02 -9.61 -26.05
N GLY A 972 21.36 -9.37 -24.92
CA GLY A 972 21.97 -8.94 -23.67
C GLY A 972 21.97 -10.05 -22.61
N GLN A 973 22.91 -9.99 -21.67
CA GLN A 973 22.92 -10.87 -20.49
C GLN A 973 23.41 -10.13 -19.24
N THR A 974 22.92 -10.51 -18.07
CA THR A 974 23.39 -10.01 -16.77
C THR A 974 23.39 -11.13 -15.73
N THR A 975 24.21 -11.00 -14.69
CA THR A 975 24.35 -11.98 -13.60
C THR A 975 24.19 -11.28 -12.25
N ILE A 976 23.42 -11.93 -11.36
CA ILE A 976 23.13 -11.50 -9.99
C ILE A 976 23.55 -12.64 -9.05
N PHE A 977 24.15 -12.31 -7.91
CA PHE A 977 24.53 -13.30 -6.90
C PHE A 977 23.43 -13.49 -5.85
N THR A 978 23.33 -14.68 -5.26
CA THR A 978 22.40 -14.97 -4.15
C THR A 978 23.21 -15.44 -2.93
N GLY A 979 22.95 -14.86 -1.75
CA GLY A 979 23.79 -15.12 -0.57
C GLY A 979 23.15 -14.78 0.77
N LYS A 980 23.97 -14.66 1.83
CA LYS A 980 23.51 -14.19 3.14
C LYS A 980 23.26 -12.69 3.12
N LYS A 981 22.18 -12.24 3.76
CA LYS A 981 21.79 -10.83 3.90
C LYS A 981 22.94 -9.96 4.43
N ASP A 982 23.64 -10.43 5.47
CA ASP A 982 24.80 -9.76 6.08
C ASP A 982 26.07 -9.67 5.18
N GLN A 983 26.00 -10.15 3.93
CA GLN A 983 27.08 -10.04 2.95
C GLN A 983 26.81 -9.01 1.84
N GLU A 984 25.64 -8.35 1.82
CA GLU A 984 25.39 -7.22 0.91
C GLU A 984 26.46 -6.13 1.08
N GLU A 985 26.76 -5.72 2.33
CA GLU A 985 27.83 -4.75 2.63
C GLU A 985 29.27 -5.23 2.32
N LYS A 986 29.47 -6.50 1.92
CA LYS A 986 30.80 -7.10 1.65
C LYS A 986 31.01 -7.51 0.19
N LEU A 987 30.11 -7.09 -0.70
CA LEU A 987 30.20 -7.29 -2.16
C LEU A 987 30.20 -5.97 -2.96
N PHE A 988 30.44 -4.84 -2.29
CA PHE A 988 30.72 -3.52 -2.87
C PHE A 988 32.22 -3.33 -3.17
#